data_AF-A0A2C9V3K4-F1
#
_entry.id   AF-A0A2C9V3K4-F1
#
_cell.length_a   1.000
_cell.length_b   1.000
_cell.length_c   1.000
_cell.angle_alpha   90.00
_cell.angle_beta   90.00
_cell.angle_gamma   90.00
#
_symmetry.space_group_name_H-M   'P 1'
#
loop_
_entity.id
_entity.type
_entity.pdbx_description
1 polymer ?
#
loop_
_entity_poly.entity_id
_entity_poly.type
_entity_poly.pdbx_seq_one_letter_code
_entity_poly.pdbx_strand_id
1 'polypeptide(L)'
;MVVPGAVGAGGVGSGAGGTSSPTVGGSCRDVNLKCLFRWRWEYQQHLLHQRFLSSELVFFLCCLVLYGSIGMLFGWLMFNKPYVGAGGVVGLSSVGCQEDNEGSWSIGLFYGNSPFSLKPIETMNVWKNESAAWPVANPVITCASVSDSGFASNFVADPFLYVQGDTLYLFYETKNSITMQGDIGVAKSTDNGASWQQLGIALDEEWHLSYPYVFNHLDKIYMMPEGSAKGELRLYRAVNFPLQWTLEKILIKKPLVDSFIIKHDGEYWLFGSDHSDFGTKKNGQLEIWHSSSPLGPWKPHKKNPIYNVNKSLGARNGGRPFLYKGNLYRVGQDCGETYGRRVRVFKVEILTKDDYKEVEVSLGFEEPRKGRNAWNGARYHHLDVQQLSSGQWIGVMDGDRVPSGDLVHRFLIGCASLASVAAIVVVLGLLLGAVKCIIPLNWCAYYSGKRSDTLLVWERSNAFSSKVRRFCGRLNRAASSLRIKIRLNTWAGRLVLAVIFTVGVVLIFTSVKYIYGGNGAEEPYPLKGSYSQFTLLTMTYDARLWNLKMYVKHYSRCSSVKEIVVVWNKGIPPKLSDLDSAVPVRIRVEKKNSLNNRFRKDELIETRAVLELDDDIMMTCDDIERGFNVWRQHPERIVGFYPRLISGSPLKYRGEKYARKHKGYNMILTGAAFLDSKLAFEMYWGEGAKAGRELVDKYFNCEDVLLNYLYANASTSGTVEYVRPTWAIDTSKFSGAAISRNTQVHYKIRSNCLQKFSEMYGSLSRRKSEFDGRKDGWDL
;
A
#
# COMPACT_ATOMS: atom_id res chain seq x y z
N MET A 1 51.70 34.15 -16.36
CA MET A 1 51.40 35.21 -17.35
C MET A 1 50.00 35.73 -17.03
N VAL A 2 49.75 37.01 -16.71
CA VAL A 2 50.63 38.21 -16.59
C VAL A 2 50.40 38.87 -15.20
N VAL A 3 51.24 39.83 -14.82
CA VAL A 3 51.50 40.42 -13.46
C VAL A 3 51.84 41.92 -13.65
N PRO A 4 51.91 42.86 -12.65
CA PRO A 4 51.27 43.07 -11.32
C PRO A 4 50.23 44.24 -11.41
N GLY A 5 49.94 45.18 -10.47
CA GLY A 5 50.42 45.60 -9.12
C GLY A 5 49.52 46.73 -8.53
N ALA A 6 49.42 46.96 -7.20
CA ALA A 6 50.26 47.85 -6.34
C ALA A 6 50.16 49.36 -6.69
N VAL A 7 50.01 50.40 -5.83
CA VAL A 7 50.19 50.72 -4.36
C VAL A 7 49.11 51.80 -3.99
N GLY A 8 48.71 52.22 -2.76
CA GLY A 8 49.06 52.07 -1.33
C GLY A 8 47.84 52.49 -0.44
N ALA A 9 47.83 52.84 0.86
CA ALA A 9 48.77 53.17 1.96
C ALA A 9 48.68 54.64 2.47
N GLY A 10 48.32 54.85 3.76
CA GLY A 10 48.18 56.16 4.46
C GLY A 10 46.72 56.63 4.64
N GLY A 11 46.29 57.24 5.77
CA GLY A 11 46.98 57.54 7.04
C GLY A 11 45.97 57.86 8.17
N VAL A 12 46.42 57.89 9.43
CA VAL A 12 45.55 58.02 10.63
C VAL A 12 45.35 59.48 11.05
N GLY A 13 44.15 59.84 11.52
CA GLY A 13 43.87 61.13 12.17
C GLY A 13 42.65 61.05 13.09
N SER A 14 42.80 61.39 14.36
CA SER A 14 41.81 61.16 15.42
C SER A 14 41.50 62.43 16.25
N GLY A 15 40.22 62.60 16.60
CA GLY A 15 39.67 63.63 17.51
C GLY A 15 38.17 63.73 17.24
N ALA A 16 37.23 63.57 18.19
CA ALA A 16 37.08 64.25 19.48
C ALA A 16 37.02 65.79 19.30
N GLY A 17 35.95 66.48 19.67
CA GLY A 17 34.66 66.06 20.24
C GLY A 17 33.85 67.32 20.63
N GLY A 18 32.68 67.18 21.27
CA GLY A 18 31.97 68.33 21.87
C GLY A 18 30.46 68.33 21.68
N THR A 19 29.75 68.57 22.78
CA THR A 19 28.29 68.71 22.86
C THR A 19 27.86 70.17 22.89
N SER A 20 26.86 70.56 22.09
CA SER A 20 25.77 71.46 22.55
C SER A 20 24.68 71.69 21.49
N SER A 21 23.41 71.57 21.90
CA SER A 21 22.25 72.23 21.29
C SER A 21 22.16 73.71 21.74
N PRO A 22 21.24 74.58 21.26
CA PRO A 22 20.15 74.36 20.28
C PRO A 22 20.06 75.45 19.17
N THR A 23 19.09 75.32 18.26
CA THR A 23 18.66 76.45 17.39
C THR A 23 17.16 76.49 17.12
N VAL A 24 16.54 77.62 17.42
CA VAL A 24 15.35 78.19 16.77
C VAL A 24 15.63 79.71 16.69
N GLY A 25 15.45 80.44 15.60
CA GLY A 25 15.11 80.08 14.21
C GLY A 25 14.98 81.39 13.40
N GLY A 26 15.57 81.48 12.21
CA GLY A 26 15.72 82.77 11.48
C GLY A 26 15.45 82.66 9.98
N SER A 27 14.56 83.50 9.45
CA SER A 27 13.90 83.32 8.15
C SER A 27 14.72 83.73 6.91
N CYS A 28 14.72 82.84 5.91
CA CYS A 28 14.69 83.07 4.45
C CYS A 28 15.48 84.19 3.75
N ARG A 29 16.32 83.80 2.76
CA ARG A 29 16.21 84.29 1.36
C ARG A 29 16.94 83.42 0.31
N ASP A 30 16.23 83.21 -0.80
CA ASP A 30 16.67 83.01 -2.20
C ASP A 30 17.61 81.88 -2.68
N VAL A 31 17.66 81.75 -4.01
CA VAL A 31 17.97 80.53 -4.79
C VAL A 31 19.17 80.73 -5.74
N ASN A 32 19.97 79.68 -6.00
CA ASN A 32 20.71 79.60 -7.27
C ASN A 32 21.02 78.17 -7.76
N LEU A 33 21.36 78.02 -9.05
CA LEU A 33 21.37 76.76 -9.79
C LEU A 33 22.63 75.90 -9.53
N LYS A 34 22.49 74.83 -8.73
CA LYS A 34 23.41 73.65 -8.76
C LYS A 34 22.75 72.26 -8.76
N CYS A 35 21.43 72.15 -8.66
CA CYS A 35 20.75 70.86 -8.45
C CYS A 35 20.59 69.96 -9.70
N LEU A 36 20.70 70.47 -10.93
CA LEU A 36 20.29 69.73 -12.13
C LEU A 36 21.14 68.50 -12.49
N PHE A 37 22.42 68.45 -12.08
CA PHE A 37 23.29 67.30 -12.42
C PHE A 37 23.25 66.15 -11.40
N ARG A 38 22.88 66.41 -10.14
CA ARG A 38 22.84 65.38 -9.09
C ARG A 38 21.60 64.48 -9.19
N TRP A 39 20.45 65.08 -9.54
CA TRP A 39 19.18 64.37 -9.73
C TRP A 39 19.27 63.20 -10.73
N ARG A 40 20.10 63.30 -11.77
CA ARG A 40 20.19 62.29 -12.82
C ARG A 40 20.84 60.97 -12.36
N TRP A 41 21.67 61.01 -11.31
CA TRP A 41 22.35 59.82 -10.78
C TRP A 41 21.52 59.12 -9.68
N GLU A 42 20.93 59.90 -8.77
CA GLU A 42 20.08 59.38 -7.68
C GLU A 42 18.79 58.72 -8.23
N TYR A 43 18.20 59.28 -9.31
CA TYR A 43 17.04 58.68 -9.99
C TYR A 43 17.35 57.30 -10.60
N GLN A 44 18.59 57.09 -11.06
CA GLN A 44 19.01 55.85 -11.71
C GLN A 44 19.32 54.74 -10.69
N GLN A 45 19.77 55.08 -9.48
CA GLN A 45 19.82 54.14 -8.36
C GLN A 45 18.41 53.76 -7.84
N HIS A 46 17.48 54.72 -7.73
CA HIS A 46 16.10 54.43 -7.33
C HIS A 46 15.37 53.49 -8.30
N LEU A 47 15.61 53.64 -9.62
CA LEU A 47 15.06 52.76 -10.65
C LEU A 47 15.62 51.33 -10.62
N LEU A 48 16.84 51.13 -10.14
CA LEU A 48 17.42 49.79 -9.96
C LEU A 48 16.85 49.08 -8.73
N HIS A 49 16.65 49.80 -7.62
CA HIS A 49 16.21 49.17 -6.36
C HIS A 49 14.72 48.74 -6.36
N GLN A 50 13.85 49.37 -7.16
CA GLN A 50 12.44 48.95 -7.27
C GLN A 50 12.18 47.74 -8.18
N ARG A 51 13.19 47.21 -8.89
CA ARG A 51 12.93 46.35 -10.06
C ARG A 51 12.97 44.83 -9.84
N PHE A 52 13.29 44.33 -8.64
CA PHE A 52 13.57 42.90 -8.44
C PHE A 52 12.56 42.07 -7.63
N LEU A 53 11.86 42.63 -6.62
CA LEU A 53 10.70 41.94 -6.02
C LEU A 53 9.61 42.98 -5.65
N SER A 54 8.37 42.74 -6.09
CA SER A 54 7.20 43.42 -5.53
C SER A 54 6.84 42.82 -4.17
N SER A 55 6.20 43.57 -3.27
CA SER A 55 5.72 43.05 -1.98
C SER A 55 4.82 41.81 -2.13
N GLU A 56 4.08 41.76 -3.24
CA GLU A 56 3.20 40.63 -3.61
C GLU A 56 4.04 39.39 -3.97
N LEU A 57 5.12 39.57 -4.75
CA LEU A 57 6.05 38.50 -5.11
C LEU A 57 6.85 38.01 -3.91
N VAL A 58 7.29 38.91 -3.01
CA VAL A 58 7.89 38.52 -1.71
C VAL A 58 6.90 37.67 -0.90
N PHE A 59 5.63 38.08 -0.79
CA PHE A 59 4.62 37.35 -0.05
C PHE A 59 4.37 35.95 -0.63
N PHE A 60 4.19 35.83 -1.95
CA PHE A 60 4.02 34.52 -2.60
C PHE A 60 5.26 33.63 -2.44
N LEU A 61 6.48 34.19 -2.57
CA LEU A 61 7.72 33.45 -2.37
C LEU A 61 7.85 32.94 -0.92
N CYS A 62 7.57 33.79 0.08
CA CYS A 62 7.59 33.40 1.49
C CYS A 62 6.55 32.31 1.81
N CYS A 63 5.33 32.41 1.26
CA CYS A 63 4.31 31.37 1.42
C CYS A 63 4.70 30.06 0.70
N LEU A 64 5.32 30.13 -0.48
CA LEU A 64 5.81 28.95 -1.21
C LEU A 64 6.95 28.26 -0.45
N VAL A 65 7.90 29.01 0.12
CA VAL A 65 8.96 28.46 0.98
C VAL A 65 8.38 27.85 2.27
N LEU A 66 7.41 28.50 2.91
CA LEU A 66 6.76 27.99 4.13
C LEU A 66 5.97 26.70 3.88
N TYR A 67 5.01 26.71 2.96
CA TYR A 67 4.20 25.53 2.67
C TYR A 67 5.01 24.44 1.94
N GLY A 68 5.99 24.81 1.12
CA GLY A 68 6.91 23.90 0.48
C GLY A 68 7.83 23.18 1.48
N SER A 69 8.43 23.90 2.44
CA SER A 69 9.24 23.25 3.49
C SER A 69 8.40 22.37 4.42
N ILE A 70 7.16 22.76 4.75
CA ILE A 70 6.21 21.91 5.49
C ILE A 70 5.86 20.63 4.70
N GLY A 71 5.61 20.76 3.39
CA GLY A 71 5.33 19.62 2.51
C GLY A 71 6.53 18.69 2.33
N MET A 72 7.74 19.25 2.15
CA MET A 72 9.00 18.50 2.08
C MET A 72 9.31 17.78 3.38
N LEU A 73 9.12 18.43 4.54
CA LEU A 73 9.32 17.80 5.85
C LEU A 73 8.32 16.66 6.08
N PHE A 74 7.05 16.85 5.69
CA PHE A 74 6.03 15.79 5.76
C PHE A 74 6.35 14.62 4.83
N GLY A 75 6.70 14.88 3.57
CA GLY A 75 7.14 13.84 2.63
C GLY A 75 8.40 13.10 3.10
N TRP A 76 9.35 13.83 3.72
CA TRP A 76 10.55 13.24 4.31
C TRP A 76 10.24 12.34 5.52
N LEU A 77 9.33 12.77 6.41
CA LEU A 77 8.91 11.97 7.57
C LEU A 77 8.04 10.76 7.20
N MET A 78 7.23 10.85 6.14
CA MET A 78 6.25 9.82 5.78
C MET A 78 6.74 8.83 4.70
N PHE A 79 7.53 9.30 3.73
CA PHE A 79 7.83 8.55 2.50
C PHE A 79 9.33 8.35 2.26
N ASN A 80 10.20 9.21 2.78
CA ASN A 80 11.65 9.04 2.65
C ASN A 80 12.20 8.00 3.64
N LYS A 81 11.78 6.74 3.47
CA LYS A 81 12.37 5.57 4.15
C LYS A 81 13.86 5.50 3.79
N PRO A 82 14.82 5.68 4.73
CA PRO A 82 16.24 5.67 4.39
C PRO A 82 16.78 4.29 3.99
N TYR A 83 16.00 3.23 4.21
CA TYR A 83 16.42 1.84 4.04
C TYR A 83 15.42 1.07 3.17
N VAL A 84 15.86 0.80 1.94
CA VAL A 84 15.28 -0.15 0.98
C VAL A 84 13.87 0.20 0.47
N GLY A 85 13.84 1.18 -0.44
CA GLY A 85 13.40 0.85 -1.81
C GLY A 85 14.60 0.40 -2.64
N ALA A 86 14.41 -0.45 -3.66
CA ALA A 86 15.44 -0.90 -4.61
C ALA A 86 16.71 -1.58 -4.03
N GLY A 87 16.61 -2.20 -2.85
CA GLY A 87 17.69 -3.00 -2.23
C GLY A 87 17.64 -4.51 -2.52
N GLY A 88 16.59 -4.98 -3.20
CA GLY A 88 16.45 -6.36 -3.68
C GLY A 88 16.63 -6.43 -5.19
N VAL A 89 17.68 -7.12 -5.64
CA VAL A 89 18.00 -7.38 -7.05
C VAL A 89 18.10 -6.12 -7.94
N VAL A 90 19.27 -5.49 -7.99
CA VAL A 90 19.61 -4.60 -9.12
C VAL A 90 19.95 -5.48 -10.33
N GLY A 91 18.91 -5.89 -11.06
CA GLY A 91 18.98 -6.75 -12.24
C GLY A 91 17.58 -7.23 -12.64
N LEU A 92 17.13 -6.88 -13.85
CA LEU A 92 15.79 -7.13 -14.44
C LEU A 92 14.56 -6.59 -13.69
N SER A 93 14.55 -6.55 -12.35
CA SER A 93 13.41 -6.16 -11.51
C SER A 93 12.82 -4.76 -11.77
N SER A 94 13.60 -3.84 -12.36
CA SER A 94 13.15 -2.49 -12.72
C SER A 94 12.11 -2.45 -13.85
N VAL A 95 11.83 -3.58 -14.49
CA VAL A 95 10.94 -3.72 -15.65
C VAL A 95 9.67 -4.52 -15.28
N GLY A 96 9.25 -4.49 -14.02
CA GLY A 96 8.03 -5.17 -13.56
C GLY A 96 7.24 -4.40 -12.50
N CYS A 97 5.99 -4.81 -12.29
CA CYS A 97 5.07 -4.30 -11.25
C CYS A 97 4.94 -2.76 -11.18
N GLN A 98 4.91 -2.06 -12.31
CA GLN A 98 4.79 -0.60 -12.31
C GLN A 98 3.34 -0.16 -12.04
N GLU A 99 3.12 0.91 -11.26
CA GLU A 99 1.75 1.43 -11.01
C GLU A 99 1.12 1.94 -12.32
N ASP A 100 -0.05 1.40 -12.69
CA ASP A 100 -0.89 1.93 -13.77
C ASP A 100 -2.35 2.21 -13.31
N ASN A 101 -3.30 2.32 -14.25
CA ASN A 101 -4.71 2.61 -13.96
C ASN A 101 -5.64 1.39 -14.10
N GLU A 102 -5.12 0.23 -14.48
CA GLU A 102 -5.89 -1.00 -14.66
C GLU A 102 -5.87 -1.88 -13.41
N GLY A 103 -4.74 -1.94 -12.69
CA GLY A 103 -4.67 -2.53 -11.35
C GLY A 103 -3.31 -3.10 -10.95
N SER A 104 -3.28 -3.72 -9.77
CA SER A 104 -2.17 -4.57 -9.28
C SER A 104 -2.64 -6.03 -9.16
N TRP A 105 -3.24 -6.55 -10.24
CA TRP A 105 -3.85 -7.88 -10.28
C TRP A 105 -2.83 -9.00 -9.98
N SER A 106 -3.29 -9.95 -9.18
CA SER A 106 -2.56 -11.11 -8.71
C SER A 106 -3.52 -12.31 -8.60
N ILE A 107 -3.00 -13.53 -8.65
CA ILE A 107 -3.82 -14.75 -8.68
C ILE A 107 -3.69 -15.51 -7.36
N GLY A 108 -4.83 -15.87 -6.76
CA GLY A 108 -4.93 -16.72 -5.58
C GLY A 108 -5.54 -18.08 -5.87
N LEU A 109 -5.21 -19.04 -5.00
CA LEU A 109 -5.65 -20.44 -5.06
C LEU A 109 -6.53 -20.81 -3.87
N PHE A 110 -7.55 -21.61 -4.15
CA PHE A 110 -8.58 -22.04 -3.21
C PHE A 110 -8.88 -23.53 -3.37
N TYR A 111 -9.31 -24.18 -2.28
CA TYR A 111 -9.71 -25.59 -2.24
C TYR A 111 -10.96 -25.79 -1.39
N GLY A 112 -11.75 -26.81 -1.68
CA GLY A 112 -12.96 -27.12 -0.92
C GLY A 112 -13.60 -28.45 -1.28
N ASN A 113 -14.69 -28.78 -0.60
CA ASN A 113 -15.48 -30.00 -0.87
C ASN A 113 -16.57 -29.76 -1.95
N SER A 114 -16.75 -28.51 -2.38
CA SER A 114 -17.66 -28.07 -3.43
C SER A 114 -17.21 -26.69 -3.94
N PRO A 115 -17.65 -26.22 -5.13
CA PRO A 115 -17.33 -24.87 -5.59
C PRO A 115 -17.95 -23.76 -4.72
N PHE A 116 -18.94 -24.10 -3.88
CA PHE A 116 -19.62 -23.22 -2.93
C PHE A 116 -19.04 -23.30 -1.50
N SER A 117 -17.92 -24.02 -1.31
CA SER A 117 -17.24 -24.17 -0.01
C SER A 117 -15.72 -24.10 -0.13
N LEU A 118 -15.24 -23.35 -1.12
CA LEU A 118 -13.83 -23.05 -1.35
C LEU A 118 -13.27 -22.15 -0.24
N LYS A 119 -12.04 -22.44 0.18
CA LYS A 119 -11.25 -21.69 1.17
C LYS A 119 -9.83 -21.44 0.63
N PRO A 120 -9.17 -20.33 1.01
CA PRO A 120 -7.84 -19.99 0.49
C PRO A 120 -6.76 -20.95 1.01
N ILE A 121 -5.67 -21.08 0.25
CA ILE A 121 -4.60 -22.07 0.48
C ILE A 121 -4.01 -22.05 1.91
N GLU A 122 -3.92 -20.88 2.56
CA GLU A 122 -3.46 -20.71 3.95
C GLU A 122 -4.33 -21.39 5.03
N THR A 123 -5.50 -21.93 4.66
CA THR A 123 -6.38 -22.72 5.54
C THR A 123 -6.26 -24.23 5.32
N MET A 124 -5.52 -24.65 4.29
CA MET A 124 -5.43 -26.04 3.85
C MET A 124 -4.10 -26.71 4.28
N ASN A 125 -3.17 -25.93 4.85
CA ASN A 125 -1.83 -26.36 5.29
C ASN A 125 -1.01 -27.08 4.20
N VAL A 126 -1.25 -26.73 2.94
CA VAL A 126 -0.50 -27.22 1.78
C VAL A 126 0.81 -26.42 1.67
N TRP A 127 1.85 -26.87 2.37
CA TRP A 127 3.20 -26.30 2.26
C TRP A 127 4.28 -27.39 2.16
N LYS A 128 5.35 -27.11 1.41
CA LYS A 128 6.61 -27.87 1.51
C LYS A 128 7.40 -27.34 2.70
N ASN A 129 7.96 -28.22 3.54
CA ASN A 129 8.80 -27.83 4.68
C ASN A 129 10.06 -27.05 4.25
N GLU A 130 10.48 -27.19 3.00
CA GLU A 130 11.61 -26.49 2.36
C GLU A 130 11.25 -25.11 1.77
N SER A 131 9.96 -24.80 1.60
CA SER A 131 9.52 -23.47 1.16
C SER A 131 9.79 -22.43 2.26
N ALA A 132 9.80 -21.15 1.92
CA ALA A 132 9.95 -20.08 2.90
C ALA A 132 8.62 -19.62 3.52
N ALA A 133 7.53 -20.40 3.39
CA ALA A 133 6.17 -19.98 3.72
C ALA A 133 5.42 -21.05 4.50
N TRP A 134 4.96 -20.70 5.72
CA TRP A 134 4.47 -21.65 6.72
C TRP A 134 3.29 -21.05 7.52
N PRO A 135 2.06 -21.03 7.00
CA PRO A 135 1.63 -21.65 5.72
C PRO A 135 1.97 -20.80 4.49
N VAL A 136 1.91 -21.41 3.30
CA VAL A 136 1.74 -20.67 2.03
C VAL A 136 0.43 -19.90 2.10
N ALA A 137 0.43 -18.64 1.65
CA ALA A 137 -0.75 -17.79 1.62
C ALA A 137 -0.90 -17.09 0.26
N ASN A 138 -2.15 -16.76 -0.08
CA ASN A 138 -2.45 -16.02 -1.31
C ASN A 138 -1.91 -14.57 -1.29
N PRO A 139 -1.56 -13.99 -2.45
CA PRO A 139 -1.64 -14.58 -3.80
C PRO A 139 -0.48 -15.54 -4.09
N VAL A 140 -0.69 -16.50 -4.99
CA VAL A 140 0.31 -17.51 -5.39
C VAL A 140 1.08 -17.16 -6.67
N ILE A 141 0.55 -16.27 -7.52
CA ILE A 141 1.26 -15.67 -8.65
C ILE A 141 1.04 -14.15 -8.67
N THR A 142 2.10 -13.41 -8.95
CA THR A 142 2.11 -11.94 -9.09
C THR A 142 2.99 -11.52 -10.27
N CYS A 143 2.86 -10.26 -10.70
CA CYS A 143 3.75 -9.60 -11.65
C CYS A 143 5.26 -9.81 -11.34
N ALA A 144 5.62 -9.88 -10.06
CA ALA A 144 7.00 -10.06 -9.62
C ALA A 144 7.51 -11.46 -9.99
N SER A 145 6.75 -12.52 -9.71
CA SER A 145 7.17 -13.89 -10.06
C SER A 145 7.35 -14.12 -11.57
N VAL A 146 6.59 -13.40 -12.41
CA VAL A 146 6.72 -13.41 -13.87
C VAL A 146 7.95 -12.61 -14.32
N SER A 147 8.15 -11.42 -13.75
CA SER A 147 9.29 -10.52 -14.05
C SER A 147 10.64 -11.07 -13.59
N ASP A 148 10.71 -11.63 -12.38
CA ASP A 148 11.89 -12.32 -11.83
C ASP A 148 12.30 -13.54 -12.69
N SER A 149 11.35 -14.09 -13.46
CA SER A 149 11.57 -15.21 -14.39
C SER A 149 11.93 -14.76 -15.81
N GLY A 150 12.14 -13.46 -16.05
CA GLY A 150 12.57 -12.88 -17.32
C GLY A 150 11.47 -12.25 -18.18
N PHE A 151 10.21 -12.30 -17.76
CA PHE A 151 9.06 -11.82 -18.54
C PHE A 151 8.48 -10.56 -17.88
N ALA A 152 8.87 -9.39 -18.40
CA ALA A 152 8.51 -8.08 -17.87
C ALA A 152 6.99 -7.87 -17.76
N SER A 153 6.44 -7.79 -16.55
CA SER A 153 4.99 -7.85 -16.29
C SER A 153 4.54 -6.81 -15.24
N ASN A 154 3.44 -6.10 -15.49
CA ASN A 154 2.81 -5.18 -14.54
C ASN A 154 1.76 -5.86 -13.64
N PHE A 155 0.99 -6.82 -14.16
CA PHE A 155 0.00 -7.59 -13.40
C PHE A 155 -0.26 -8.97 -14.03
N VAL A 156 -0.94 -9.85 -13.28
CA VAL A 156 -1.50 -11.11 -13.80
C VAL A 156 -2.99 -11.24 -13.48
N ALA A 157 -3.81 -11.59 -14.47
CA ALA A 157 -5.28 -11.62 -14.39
C ALA A 157 -5.87 -12.78 -15.24
N ASP A 158 -7.18 -12.98 -15.19
CA ASP A 158 -7.89 -14.03 -15.95
C ASP A 158 -7.32 -15.48 -15.84
N PRO A 159 -7.12 -16.02 -14.62
CA PRO A 159 -6.57 -17.36 -14.41
C PRO A 159 -7.48 -18.51 -14.87
N PHE A 160 -7.02 -19.26 -15.87
CA PHE A 160 -7.57 -20.55 -16.28
C PHE A 160 -6.65 -21.72 -15.91
N LEU A 161 -7.21 -22.69 -15.18
CA LEU A 161 -6.51 -23.89 -14.76
C LEU A 161 -6.64 -24.99 -15.84
N TYR A 162 -5.58 -25.80 -16.00
CA TYR A 162 -5.61 -27.04 -16.76
C TYR A 162 -4.91 -28.14 -15.96
N VAL A 163 -5.68 -29.12 -15.48
CA VAL A 163 -5.20 -30.22 -14.64
C VAL A 163 -4.78 -31.41 -15.51
N GLN A 164 -3.55 -31.89 -15.33
CA GLN A 164 -3.00 -33.03 -16.08
C GLN A 164 -2.33 -34.01 -15.10
N GLY A 165 -3.10 -35.01 -14.64
CA GLY A 165 -2.70 -35.84 -13.49
C GLY A 165 -2.51 -34.95 -12.26
N ASP A 166 -1.41 -35.16 -11.53
CA ASP A 166 -1.05 -34.34 -10.35
C ASP A 166 -0.35 -33.02 -10.73
N THR A 167 -0.19 -32.71 -12.02
CA THR A 167 0.33 -31.40 -12.47
C THR A 167 -0.79 -30.41 -12.69
N LEU A 168 -0.64 -29.21 -12.11
CA LEU A 168 -1.46 -28.05 -12.39
C LEU A 168 -0.73 -27.15 -13.40
N TYR A 169 -1.34 -26.87 -14.54
CA TYR A 169 -0.95 -25.75 -15.41
C TYR A 169 -1.93 -24.60 -15.19
N LEU A 170 -1.42 -23.37 -15.17
CA LEU A 170 -2.22 -22.17 -14.93
C LEU A 170 -1.86 -21.14 -15.99
N PHE A 171 -2.81 -20.88 -16.89
CA PHE A 171 -2.74 -19.88 -17.95
C PHE A 171 -3.41 -18.60 -17.46
N TYR A 172 -2.90 -17.43 -17.88
CA TYR A 172 -3.42 -16.13 -17.45
C TYR A 172 -3.01 -15.02 -18.42
N GLU A 173 -3.73 -13.91 -18.38
CA GLU A 173 -3.23 -12.64 -18.92
C GLU A 173 -2.02 -12.20 -18.08
N THR A 174 -0.90 -11.87 -18.73
CA THR A 174 0.20 -11.09 -18.15
C THR A 174 0.38 -9.82 -18.96
N LYS A 175 0.24 -8.66 -18.30
CA LYS A 175 0.42 -7.38 -18.99
C LYS A 175 1.88 -7.00 -19.08
N ASN A 176 2.41 -7.04 -20.30
CA ASN A 176 3.77 -6.62 -20.66
C ASN A 176 3.99 -5.15 -20.30
N SER A 177 4.98 -4.87 -19.45
CA SER A 177 5.21 -3.51 -18.93
C SER A 177 5.85 -2.54 -19.94
N ILE A 178 6.39 -3.05 -21.05
CA ILE A 178 7.06 -2.24 -22.07
C ILE A 178 6.09 -1.87 -23.19
N THR A 179 5.31 -2.83 -23.67
CA THR A 179 4.31 -2.62 -24.74
C THR A 179 2.95 -2.17 -24.20
N MET A 180 2.69 -2.39 -22.91
CA MET A 180 1.39 -2.26 -22.25
C MET A 180 0.30 -3.19 -22.85
N GLN A 181 0.73 -4.23 -23.58
CA GLN A 181 -0.12 -5.29 -24.13
C GLN A 181 -0.37 -6.40 -23.09
N GLY A 182 -1.52 -7.07 -23.18
CA GLY A 182 -1.76 -8.33 -22.47
C GLY A 182 -1.34 -9.49 -23.35
N ASP A 183 -0.49 -10.38 -22.83
CA ASP A 183 0.00 -11.58 -23.50
C ASP A 183 -0.40 -12.80 -22.64
N ILE A 184 -0.52 -14.01 -23.21
CA ILE A 184 -0.92 -15.19 -22.42
C ILE A 184 0.29 -15.87 -21.80
N GLY A 185 0.45 -15.74 -20.48
CA GLY A 185 1.46 -16.45 -19.70
C GLY A 185 1.02 -17.86 -19.29
N VAL A 186 1.97 -18.74 -18.96
CA VAL A 186 1.70 -20.03 -18.32
C VAL A 186 2.73 -20.39 -17.24
N ALA A 187 2.21 -20.81 -16.09
CA ALA A 187 2.97 -21.39 -14.98
C ALA A 187 2.53 -22.83 -14.68
N LYS A 188 3.39 -23.56 -13.95
CA LYS A 188 3.19 -24.96 -13.56
C LYS A 188 3.43 -25.18 -12.07
N SER A 189 2.56 -25.96 -11.42
CA SER A 189 2.78 -26.51 -10.09
C SER A 189 2.73 -28.04 -10.10
N THR A 190 3.53 -28.64 -9.21
CA THR A 190 3.59 -30.09 -8.95
C THR A 190 3.43 -30.40 -7.46
N ASP A 191 2.89 -29.47 -6.68
CA ASP A 191 2.77 -29.54 -5.22
C ASP A 191 1.45 -28.94 -4.70
N ASN A 192 0.36 -29.19 -5.42
CA ASN A 192 -0.97 -28.65 -5.10
C ASN A 192 -0.98 -27.12 -4.99
N GLY A 193 -0.25 -26.46 -5.89
CA GLY A 193 -0.21 -25.01 -6.03
C GLY A 193 0.51 -24.25 -4.91
N ALA A 194 1.28 -24.95 -4.06
CA ALA A 194 2.12 -24.34 -3.03
C ALA A 194 3.33 -23.59 -3.61
N SER A 195 3.82 -24.01 -4.78
CA SER A 195 4.79 -23.27 -5.58
C SER A 195 4.50 -23.36 -7.08
N TRP A 196 4.89 -22.31 -7.81
CA TRP A 196 4.63 -22.17 -9.25
C TRP A 196 5.93 -21.86 -10.00
N GLN A 197 6.30 -22.74 -10.92
CA GLN A 197 7.36 -22.53 -11.89
C GLN A 197 6.81 -21.76 -13.09
N GLN A 198 7.40 -20.63 -13.42
CA GLN A 198 7.14 -19.93 -14.68
C GLN A 198 7.70 -20.74 -15.85
N LEU A 199 6.91 -20.92 -16.90
CA LEU A 199 7.34 -21.60 -18.13
C LEU A 199 7.52 -20.63 -19.31
N GLY A 200 6.78 -19.52 -19.32
CA GLY A 200 6.93 -18.43 -20.28
C GLY A 200 5.60 -17.94 -20.86
N ILE A 201 5.68 -17.22 -21.97
CA ILE A 201 4.51 -16.83 -22.77
C ILE A 201 4.08 -18.02 -23.62
N ALA A 202 2.80 -18.40 -23.52
CA ALA A 202 2.17 -19.45 -24.29
C ALA A 202 1.57 -18.93 -25.61
N LEU A 203 1.08 -17.68 -25.64
CA LEU A 203 0.58 -17.04 -26.85
C LEU A 203 0.83 -15.53 -26.83
N ASP A 204 1.36 -15.04 -27.94
CA ASP A 204 1.70 -13.65 -28.26
C ASP A 204 1.20 -13.38 -29.70
N GLU A 205 0.63 -12.20 -29.93
CA GLU A 205 0.01 -11.75 -31.19
C GLU A 205 0.17 -10.21 -31.28
N GLU A 206 -0.11 -9.60 -32.45
CA GLU A 206 0.01 -8.14 -32.66
C GLU A 206 -1.09 -7.30 -31.93
N TRP A 207 -1.79 -7.87 -30.96
CA TRP A 207 -2.87 -7.22 -30.21
C TRP A 207 -3.05 -7.84 -28.82
N HIS A 208 -3.60 -7.07 -27.89
CA HIS A 208 -3.89 -7.49 -26.51
C HIS A 208 -4.77 -8.76 -26.47
N LEU A 209 -4.29 -9.75 -25.72
CA LEU A 209 -4.93 -11.02 -25.40
C LEU A 209 -5.23 -11.11 -23.89
N SER A 210 -6.41 -11.61 -23.54
CA SER A 210 -6.76 -11.97 -22.15
C SER A 210 -7.61 -13.25 -22.14
N TYR A 211 -8.25 -13.58 -21.01
CA TYR A 211 -9.25 -14.65 -20.89
C TYR A 211 -8.88 -15.99 -21.59
N PRO A 212 -7.70 -16.61 -21.31
CA PRO A 212 -7.21 -17.77 -22.04
C PRO A 212 -7.98 -19.07 -21.74
N TYR A 213 -9.19 -19.23 -22.32
CA TYR A 213 -10.06 -20.39 -22.07
C TYR A 213 -9.45 -21.68 -22.64
N VAL A 214 -8.72 -22.44 -21.80
CA VAL A 214 -8.12 -23.73 -22.17
C VAL A 214 -9.07 -24.90 -21.89
N PHE A 215 -9.19 -25.84 -22.84
CA PHE A 215 -9.98 -27.07 -22.72
C PHE A 215 -9.42 -28.22 -23.57
N ASN A 216 -9.86 -29.46 -23.29
CA ASN A 216 -9.56 -30.64 -24.11
C ASN A 216 -10.78 -31.04 -24.95
N HIS A 217 -10.56 -31.47 -26.20
CA HIS A 217 -11.57 -32.10 -27.03
C HIS A 217 -10.92 -33.10 -28.01
N LEU A 218 -11.34 -34.38 -27.96
CA LEU A 218 -10.81 -35.47 -28.80
C LEU A 218 -9.27 -35.55 -28.71
N ASP A 219 -8.76 -35.65 -27.48
CA ASP A 219 -7.34 -35.77 -27.11
C ASP A 219 -6.43 -34.61 -27.55
N LYS A 220 -7.01 -33.55 -28.14
CA LYS A 220 -6.35 -32.30 -28.47
C LYS A 220 -6.67 -31.23 -27.42
N ILE A 221 -5.66 -30.45 -27.07
CA ILE A 221 -5.79 -29.30 -26.17
C ILE A 221 -5.96 -28.04 -27.01
N TYR A 222 -6.96 -27.23 -26.67
CA TYR A 222 -7.30 -25.98 -27.34
C TYR A 222 -7.29 -24.81 -26.35
N MET A 223 -6.99 -23.61 -26.86
CA MET A 223 -7.08 -22.34 -26.15
C MET A 223 -7.93 -21.37 -26.97
N MET A 224 -8.86 -20.70 -26.31
CA MET A 224 -9.73 -19.67 -26.89
C MET A 224 -9.60 -18.38 -26.07
N PRO A 225 -8.59 -17.54 -26.33
CA PRO A 225 -8.40 -16.28 -25.61
C PRO A 225 -9.45 -15.25 -26.02
N GLU A 226 -9.66 -14.23 -25.18
CA GLU A 226 -10.15 -12.95 -25.70
C GLU A 226 -9.05 -12.34 -26.59
N GLY A 227 -9.45 -11.87 -27.77
CA GLY A 227 -8.63 -11.04 -28.66
C GLY A 227 -9.52 -10.01 -29.34
N SER A 228 -10.43 -9.40 -28.59
CA SER A 228 -11.57 -8.62 -29.12
C SER A 228 -11.16 -7.49 -30.07
N ALA A 229 -9.99 -6.88 -29.84
CA ALA A 229 -9.35 -5.91 -30.73
C ALA A 229 -9.14 -6.38 -32.18
N LYS A 230 -9.04 -7.70 -32.42
CA LYS A 230 -8.88 -8.27 -33.77
C LYS A 230 -10.19 -8.38 -34.56
N GLY A 231 -11.35 -8.29 -33.91
CA GLY A 231 -12.66 -8.51 -34.53
C GLY A 231 -13.02 -9.98 -34.81
N GLU A 232 -12.23 -10.93 -34.30
CA GLU A 232 -12.40 -12.36 -34.54
C GLU A 232 -12.24 -13.15 -33.23
N LEU A 233 -13.20 -14.02 -32.90
CA LEU A 233 -13.00 -15.04 -31.88
C LEU A 233 -12.24 -16.22 -32.48
N ARG A 234 -11.02 -16.44 -31.98
CA ARG A 234 -10.04 -17.41 -32.52
C ARG A 234 -9.85 -18.59 -31.59
N LEU A 235 -9.64 -19.77 -32.18
CA LEU A 235 -9.33 -21.01 -31.48
C LEU A 235 -7.95 -21.52 -31.91
N TYR A 236 -7.07 -21.67 -30.94
CA TYR A 236 -5.71 -22.17 -31.11
C TYR A 236 -5.64 -23.62 -30.60
N ARG A 237 -4.84 -24.46 -31.24
CA ARG A 237 -4.55 -25.85 -30.82
C ARG A 237 -3.10 -25.96 -30.38
N ALA A 238 -2.85 -26.70 -29.30
CA ALA A 238 -1.49 -27.01 -28.87
C ALA A 238 -0.77 -27.89 -29.91
N VAL A 239 0.47 -27.52 -30.23
CA VAL A 239 1.42 -28.29 -31.04
C VAL A 239 2.46 -28.93 -30.12
N ASN A 240 2.98 -28.17 -29.16
CA ASN A 240 3.86 -28.65 -28.10
C ASN A 240 3.43 -27.98 -26.78
N PHE A 241 2.61 -28.68 -26.00
CA PHE A 241 1.97 -28.13 -24.81
C PHE A 241 3.00 -27.95 -23.67
N PRO A 242 3.00 -26.82 -22.93
CA PRO A 242 2.02 -25.73 -22.95
C PRO A 242 2.43 -24.48 -23.75
N LEU A 243 3.57 -24.48 -24.46
CA LEU A 243 4.21 -23.25 -24.97
C LEU A 243 4.10 -23.02 -26.49
N GLN A 244 3.71 -24.01 -27.29
CA GLN A 244 3.58 -23.83 -28.75
C GLN A 244 2.17 -24.16 -29.21
N TRP A 245 1.53 -23.18 -29.85
CA TRP A 245 0.15 -23.24 -30.33
C TRP A 245 0.07 -22.81 -31.79
N THR A 246 -0.98 -23.24 -32.49
CA THR A 246 -1.27 -22.82 -33.86
C THR A 246 -2.75 -22.46 -33.99
N LEU A 247 -3.09 -21.48 -34.84
CA LEU A 247 -4.47 -21.12 -35.12
C LEU A 247 -5.17 -22.29 -35.85
N GLU A 248 -6.09 -22.96 -35.17
CA GLU A 248 -6.87 -24.05 -35.77
C GLU A 248 -8.10 -23.50 -36.51
N LYS A 249 -8.76 -22.47 -35.96
CA LYS A 249 -10.00 -21.92 -36.56
C LYS A 249 -10.36 -20.51 -36.07
N ILE A 250 -10.95 -19.71 -36.96
CA ILE A 250 -11.79 -18.55 -36.57
C ILE A 250 -13.20 -19.08 -36.33
N LEU A 251 -13.70 -18.98 -35.09
CA LEU A 251 -15.01 -19.52 -34.70
C LEU A 251 -16.15 -18.58 -35.08
N ILE A 252 -16.00 -17.28 -34.78
CA ILE A 252 -16.99 -16.23 -35.04
C ILE A 252 -16.24 -14.95 -35.45
N LYS A 253 -16.70 -14.28 -36.51
CA LYS A 253 -16.20 -12.95 -36.94
C LYS A 253 -16.94 -11.83 -36.22
N LYS A 254 -16.77 -11.75 -34.90
CA LYS A 254 -17.24 -10.69 -33.99
C LYS A 254 -16.12 -10.39 -32.97
N PRO A 255 -16.01 -9.16 -32.45
CA PRO A 255 -15.06 -8.77 -31.40
C PRO A 255 -15.53 -9.27 -30.02
N LEU A 256 -15.59 -10.59 -29.84
CA LEU A 256 -16.18 -11.18 -28.63
C LEU A 256 -15.24 -11.10 -27.42
N VAL A 257 -15.84 -10.71 -26.30
CA VAL A 257 -15.24 -10.45 -24.99
C VAL A 257 -15.58 -11.60 -24.03
N ASP A 258 -14.65 -11.99 -23.15
CA ASP A 258 -14.77 -13.08 -22.15
C ASP A 258 -15.50 -14.33 -22.65
N SER A 259 -15.02 -14.92 -23.75
CA SER A 259 -15.73 -16.02 -24.41
C SER A 259 -15.42 -17.39 -23.79
N PHE A 260 -16.43 -18.22 -23.56
CA PHE A 260 -16.26 -19.62 -23.15
C PHE A 260 -17.13 -20.58 -23.98
N ILE A 261 -16.77 -21.86 -23.99
CA ILE A 261 -17.57 -22.95 -24.56
C ILE A 261 -17.92 -23.96 -23.47
N ILE A 262 -19.16 -24.47 -23.42
CA ILE A 262 -19.55 -25.61 -22.57
C ILE A 262 -20.49 -26.56 -23.30
N LYS A 263 -20.36 -27.87 -23.03
CA LYS A 263 -21.29 -28.89 -23.51
C LYS A 263 -22.43 -29.06 -22.52
N HIS A 264 -23.68 -28.92 -22.97
CA HIS A 264 -24.88 -29.08 -22.15
C HIS A 264 -26.01 -29.64 -23.02
N ASP A 265 -26.73 -30.65 -22.50
CA ASP A 265 -27.84 -31.36 -23.15
C ASP A 265 -27.55 -31.79 -24.60
N GLY A 266 -26.34 -32.32 -24.81
CA GLY A 266 -25.87 -32.89 -26.08
C GLY A 266 -25.21 -31.88 -27.03
N GLU A 267 -25.63 -30.62 -27.00
CA GLU A 267 -25.06 -29.52 -27.80
C GLU A 267 -23.86 -28.85 -27.09
N TYR A 268 -23.07 -28.11 -27.86
CA TYR A 268 -22.10 -27.14 -27.35
C TYR A 268 -22.70 -25.74 -27.42
N TRP A 269 -22.42 -24.94 -26.39
CA TRP A 269 -22.89 -23.58 -26.22
C TRP A 269 -21.68 -22.66 -26.03
N LEU A 270 -21.67 -21.55 -26.76
CA LEU A 270 -20.65 -20.51 -26.67
C LEU A 270 -21.32 -19.26 -26.10
N PHE A 271 -20.69 -18.66 -25.09
CA PHE A 271 -21.16 -17.43 -24.44
C PHE A 271 -20.09 -16.36 -24.59
N GLY A 272 -20.48 -15.10 -24.77
CA GLY A 272 -19.57 -13.96 -24.84
C GLY A 272 -20.32 -12.62 -24.94
N SER A 273 -19.59 -11.50 -24.89
CA SER A 273 -20.17 -10.15 -25.08
C SER A 273 -19.63 -9.48 -26.34
N ASP A 274 -20.46 -8.72 -27.04
CA ASP A 274 -20.06 -7.90 -28.21
C ASP A 274 -20.31 -6.42 -27.94
N HIS A 275 -19.25 -5.69 -27.57
CA HIS A 275 -19.34 -4.27 -27.23
C HIS A 275 -19.26 -3.33 -28.45
N SER A 276 -19.37 -3.84 -29.69
CA SER A 276 -19.29 -3.02 -30.90
C SER A 276 -20.62 -2.44 -31.39
N ASP A 277 -21.76 -3.09 -31.07
CA ASP A 277 -23.08 -2.69 -31.55
C ASP A 277 -23.62 -1.37 -30.94
N PHE A 278 -24.32 -0.57 -31.74
CA PHE A 278 -24.88 0.72 -31.31
C PHE A 278 -25.98 0.53 -30.26
N GLY A 279 -25.81 1.16 -29.09
CA GLY A 279 -26.72 1.02 -27.95
C GLY A 279 -26.38 -0.14 -27.00
N THR A 280 -25.30 -0.88 -27.24
CA THR A 280 -24.77 -1.85 -26.28
C THR A 280 -24.19 -1.17 -25.05
N LYS A 281 -24.57 -1.65 -23.86
CA LYS A 281 -23.99 -1.23 -22.59
C LYS A 281 -22.71 -2.04 -22.33
N LYS A 282 -21.55 -1.38 -22.36
CA LYS A 282 -20.25 -2.00 -22.06
C LYS A 282 -20.29 -2.76 -20.72
N ASN A 283 -19.80 -4.00 -20.72
CA ASN A 283 -19.87 -4.99 -19.63
C ASN A 283 -21.30 -5.37 -19.16
N GLY A 284 -22.36 -4.92 -19.85
CA GLY A 284 -23.77 -5.19 -19.53
C GLY A 284 -24.51 -6.07 -20.54
N GLN A 285 -23.83 -6.57 -21.57
CA GLN A 285 -24.41 -7.30 -22.70
C GLN A 285 -23.92 -8.75 -22.73
N LEU A 286 -24.79 -9.69 -23.15
CA LEU A 286 -24.47 -11.12 -23.27
C LEU A 286 -25.15 -11.70 -24.53
N GLU A 287 -24.39 -12.46 -25.31
CA GLU A 287 -24.86 -13.23 -26.46
C GLU A 287 -24.50 -14.72 -26.29
N ILE A 288 -25.35 -15.60 -26.84
CA ILE A 288 -25.17 -17.06 -26.84
C ILE A 288 -25.20 -17.59 -28.29
N TRP A 289 -24.38 -18.60 -28.56
CA TRP A 289 -24.42 -19.39 -29.80
C TRP A 289 -24.44 -20.88 -29.45
N HIS A 290 -24.94 -21.70 -30.38
CA HIS A 290 -24.97 -23.16 -30.22
C HIS A 290 -24.40 -23.90 -31.44
N SER A 291 -23.90 -25.12 -31.23
CA SER A 291 -23.39 -25.99 -32.28
C SER A 291 -23.31 -27.45 -31.83
N SER A 292 -23.25 -28.38 -32.80
CA SER A 292 -22.96 -29.80 -32.54
C SER A 292 -21.47 -30.11 -32.31
N SER A 293 -20.58 -29.12 -32.47
CA SER A 293 -19.13 -29.23 -32.27
C SER A 293 -18.57 -27.96 -31.63
N PRO A 294 -17.55 -28.03 -30.75
CA PRO A 294 -16.87 -26.83 -30.23
C PRO A 294 -16.08 -26.09 -31.33
N LEU A 295 -15.86 -26.74 -32.48
CA LEU A 295 -15.28 -26.13 -33.68
C LEU A 295 -16.33 -25.41 -34.55
N GLY A 296 -17.60 -25.34 -34.13
CA GLY A 296 -18.69 -24.81 -34.94
C GLY A 296 -19.07 -25.70 -36.14
N PRO A 297 -19.88 -25.21 -37.10
CA PRO A 297 -20.32 -23.82 -37.23
C PRO A 297 -21.27 -23.39 -36.13
N TRP A 298 -21.08 -22.17 -35.62
CA TRP A 298 -21.87 -21.58 -34.55
C TRP A 298 -23.12 -20.90 -35.10
N LYS A 299 -24.28 -21.15 -34.48
CA LYS A 299 -25.56 -20.50 -34.79
C LYS A 299 -25.98 -19.61 -33.62
N PRO A 300 -26.38 -18.35 -33.83
CA PRO A 300 -26.81 -17.47 -32.75
C PRO A 300 -28.10 -17.99 -32.10
N HIS A 301 -28.22 -17.80 -30.79
CA HIS A 301 -29.46 -18.06 -30.05
C HIS A 301 -30.56 -17.07 -30.48
N LYS A 302 -31.82 -17.55 -30.55
CA LYS A 302 -32.94 -16.76 -31.08
C LYS A 302 -33.26 -15.49 -30.27
N LYS A 303 -32.83 -15.42 -29.00
CA LYS A 303 -33.00 -14.25 -28.11
C LYS A 303 -31.74 -13.37 -28.01
N ASN A 304 -30.75 -13.51 -28.89
CA ASN A 304 -29.58 -12.61 -28.87
C ASN A 304 -29.98 -11.14 -29.19
N PRO A 305 -29.41 -10.14 -28.49
CA PRO A 305 -28.61 -10.28 -27.27
C PRO A 305 -29.48 -10.66 -26.06
N ILE A 306 -29.07 -11.71 -25.35
CA ILE A 306 -29.78 -12.28 -24.19
C ILE A 306 -30.03 -11.22 -23.14
N TYR A 307 -29.00 -10.40 -22.88
CA TYR A 307 -29.04 -9.25 -21.99
C TYR A 307 -28.41 -8.03 -22.65
N ASN A 308 -28.93 -6.84 -22.35
CA ASN A 308 -28.28 -5.54 -22.54
C ASN A 308 -28.68 -4.64 -21.34
N VAL A 309 -28.17 -5.00 -20.17
CA VAL A 309 -28.61 -4.55 -18.84
C VAL A 309 -27.53 -3.68 -18.15
N ASN A 310 -27.68 -3.38 -16.85
CA ASN A 310 -26.64 -2.66 -16.11
C ASN A 310 -25.41 -3.55 -15.91
N LYS A 311 -24.21 -2.99 -16.10
CA LYS A 311 -22.89 -3.62 -15.88
C LYS A 311 -22.67 -4.20 -14.46
N SER A 312 -23.52 -3.88 -13.50
CA SER A 312 -23.50 -4.49 -12.16
C SER A 312 -24.17 -5.88 -12.07
N LEU A 313 -24.90 -6.30 -13.09
CA LEU A 313 -25.78 -7.49 -13.05
C LEU A 313 -25.13 -8.78 -13.60
N GLY A 314 -23.81 -8.83 -13.76
CA GLY A 314 -23.10 -10.08 -14.11
C GLY A 314 -23.22 -10.53 -15.57
N ALA A 315 -23.58 -9.65 -16.51
CA ALA A 315 -23.77 -10.03 -17.92
C ALA A 315 -22.45 -10.48 -18.59
N ARG A 316 -21.38 -9.68 -18.49
CA ARG A 316 -20.01 -10.08 -18.89
C ARG A 316 -19.57 -11.30 -18.06
N ASN A 317 -18.93 -12.30 -18.68
CA ASN A 317 -18.55 -13.55 -18.02
C ASN A 317 -17.35 -13.36 -17.06
N GLY A 318 -17.24 -14.21 -16.05
CA GLY A 318 -16.22 -14.10 -15.00
C GLY A 318 -15.41 -15.38 -14.80
N GLY A 319 -15.09 -16.08 -15.89
CA GLY A 319 -14.32 -17.33 -15.87
C GLY A 319 -15.12 -18.58 -16.24
N ARG A 320 -14.63 -19.75 -15.83
CA ARG A 320 -15.14 -21.05 -16.33
C ARG A 320 -16.54 -21.37 -15.79
N PRO A 321 -17.51 -21.71 -16.67
CA PRO A 321 -18.78 -22.29 -16.22
C PRO A 321 -18.57 -23.72 -15.70
N PHE A 322 -19.31 -24.11 -14.66
CA PHE A 322 -19.13 -25.41 -14.02
C PHE A 322 -20.44 -26.18 -13.85
N LEU A 323 -20.32 -27.52 -13.84
CA LEU A 323 -21.42 -28.42 -13.52
C LEU A 323 -21.28 -28.88 -12.07
N TYR A 324 -22.33 -28.72 -11.26
CA TYR A 324 -22.36 -29.22 -9.88
C TYR A 324 -23.73 -29.83 -9.57
N LYS A 325 -23.72 -31.08 -9.07
CA LYS A 325 -24.94 -31.87 -8.81
C LYS A 325 -25.93 -31.86 -9.98
N GLY A 326 -25.42 -32.03 -11.21
CA GLY A 326 -26.21 -32.04 -12.45
C GLY A 326 -26.75 -30.68 -12.92
N ASN A 327 -26.49 -29.58 -12.19
CA ASN A 327 -26.93 -28.24 -12.55
C ASN A 327 -25.76 -27.43 -13.15
N LEU A 328 -26.06 -26.58 -14.14
CA LEU A 328 -25.10 -25.69 -14.79
C LEU A 328 -25.02 -24.34 -14.06
N TYR A 329 -23.79 -23.84 -13.86
CA TYR A 329 -23.51 -22.55 -13.26
C TYR A 329 -22.61 -21.71 -14.16
N ARG A 330 -22.96 -20.44 -14.35
CA ARG A 330 -22.18 -19.42 -15.05
C ARG A 330 -21.59 -18.45 -14.02
N VAL A 331 -20.34 -18.03 -14.22
CA VAL A 331 -19.74 -16.91 -13.48
C VAL A 331 -19.85 -15.64 -14.31
N GLY A 332 -20.17 -14.51 -13.68
CA GLY A 332 -20.27 -13.20 -14.33
C GLY A 332 -19.73 -12.06 -13.46
N GLN A 333 -19.37 -10.93 -14.08
CA GLN A 333 -18.70 -9.81 -13.40
C GLN A 333 -19.68 -8.75 -12.90
N ASP A 334 -19.55 -8.33 -11.63
CA ASP A 334 -20.08 -7.04 -11.17
C ASP A 334 -19.10 -5.93 -11.54
N CYS A 335 -19.43 -5.17 -12.57
CA CYS A 335 -18.68 -3.99 -12.99
C CYS A 335 -19.37 -2.68 -12.55
N GLY A 336 -20.24 -2.72 -11.54
CA GLY A 336 -21.07 -1.58 -11.12
C GLY A 336 -20.28 -0.37 -10.63
N GLU A 337 -19.67 -0.50 -9.46
CA GLU A 337 -18.91 0.57 -8.77
C GLU A 337 -17.57 0.87 -9.48
N THR A 338 -16.87 -0.19 -9.87
CA THR A 338 -15.58 -0.15 -10.60
C THR A 338 -15.51 -1.35 -11.54
N TYR A 339 -14.55 -1.37 -12.48
CA TYR A 339 -14.32 -2.55 -13.32
C TYR A 339 -13.84 -3.72 -12.45
N GLY A 340 -14.55 -4.84 -12.47
CA GLY A 340 -14.17 -6.05 -11.73
C GLY A 340 -14.36 -5.98 -10.21
N ARG A 341 -15.43 -5.33 -9.73
CA ARG A 341 -15.68 -5.16 -8.28
C ARG A 341 -15.80 -6.48 -7.52
N ARG A 342 -16.42 -7.50 -8.13
CA ARG A 342 -16.54 -8.88 -7.63
C ARG A 342 -17.10 -9.81 -8.71
N VAL A 343 -16.90 -11.12 -8.54
CA VAL A 343 -17.68 -12.14 -9.26
C VAL A 343 -19.10 -12.31 -8.70
N ARG A 344 -20.02 -12.76 -9.56
CA ARG A 344 -21.37 -13.26 -9.27
C ARG A 344 -21.53 -14.63 -9.91
N VAL A 345 -22.38 -15.49 -9.34
CA VAL A 345 -22.64 -16.85 -9.87
C VAL A 345 -24.12 -17.02 -10.12
N PHE A 346 -24.43 -17.58 -11.28
CA PHE A 346 -25.80 -17.77 -11.75
C PHE A 346 -26.04 -19.24 -12.03
N LYS A 347 -27.07 -19.82 -11.41
CA LYS A 347 -27.59 -21.12 -11.77
C LYS A 347 -28.37 -20.97 -13.07
N VAL A 348 -27.97 -21.67 -14.13
CA VAL A 348 -28.77 -21.74 -15.36
C VAL A 348 -29.94 -22.71 -15.12
N GLU A 349 -31.15 -22.22 -15.33
CA GLU A 349 -32.40 -23.01 -15.20
C GLU A 349 -32.95 -23.47 -16.55
N ILE A 350 -32.71 -22.69 -17.61
CA ILE A 350 -33.15 -22.99 -18.97
C ILE A 350 -32.01 -22.62 -19.91
N LEU A 351 -31.57 -23.57 -20.74
CA LEU A 351 -30.63 -23.34 -21.85
C LEU A 351 -31.08 -24.19 -23.05
N THR A 352 -31.84 -23.56 -23.94
CA THR A 352 -32.39 -24.18 -25.15
C THR A 352 -32.06 -23.31 -26.37
N LYS A 353 -32.47 -23.71 -27.57
CA LYS A 353 -32.23 -22.92 -28.81
C LYS A 353 -33.19 -21.74 -28.97
N ASP A 354 -34.21 -21.68 -28.11
CA ASP A 354 -35.35 -20.77 -28.17
C ASP A 354 -35.46 -19.88 -26.91
N ASP A 355 -35.02 -20.38 -25.76
CA ASP A 355 -35.08 -19.69 -24.47
C ASP A 355 -33.83 -19.90 -23.61
N TYR A 356 -33.52 -18.90 -22.78
CA TYR A 356 -32.46 -18.88 -21.79
C TYR A 356 -32.95 -18.22 -20.49
N LYS A 357 -32.64 -18.84 -19.34
CA LYS A 357 -32.93 -18.28 -18.02
C LYS A 357 -31.86 -18.73 -17.02
N GLU A 358 -31.38 -17.78 -16.22
CA GLU A 358 -30.52 -18.02 -15.07
C GLU A 358 -31.03 -17.29 -13.82
N VAL A 359 -30.58 -17.71 -12.64
CA VAL A 359 -30.92 -17.13 -11.33
C VAL A 359 -29.65 -17.00 -10.49
N GLU A 360 -29.41 -15.82 -9.90
CA GLU A 360 -28.24 -15.59 -9.05
C GLU A 360 -28.24 -16.47 -7.79
N VAL A 361 -27.08 -17.02 -7.45
CA VAL A 361 -26.84 -17.84 -6.25
C VAL A 361 -25.61 -17.35 -5.50
N SER A 362 -25.59 -17.51 -4.18
CA SER A 362 -24.40 -17.17 -3.39
C SER A 362 -23.26 -18.15 -3.66
N LEU A 363 -22.09 -17.62 -4.02
CA LEU A 363 -20.84 -18.38 -4.17
C LEU A 363 -20.25 -18.82 -2.81
N GLY A 364 -20.63 -18.17 -1.71
CA GLY A 364 -20.13 -18.51 -0.36
C GLY A 364 -18.77 -17.94 0.03
N PHE A 365 -18.13 -17.12 -0.82
CA PHE A 365 -16.92 -16.36 -0.45
C PHE A 365 -17.27 -15.22 0.51
N GLU A 366 -16.47 -15.02 1.56
CA GLU A 366 -16.53 -13.84 2.43
C GLU A 366 -15.64 -12.72 1.87
N GLU A 367 -16.16 -11.49 1.75
CA GLU A 367 -15.35 -10.32 1.35
C GLU A 367 -14.31 -9.97 2.45
N PRO A 368 -13.02 -9.76 2.11
CA PRO A 368 -11.94 -9.65 3.08
C PRO A 368 -11.99 -8.32 3.85
N ARG A 369 -12.17 -8.40 5.18
CA ARG A 369 -12.38 -7.23 6.06
C ARG A 369 -11.17 -6.30 6.21
N LYS A 370 -10.01 -6.65 5.63
CA LYS A 370 -8.81 -5.80 5.58
C LYS A 370 -8.90 -4.69 4.53
N GLY A 371 -9.86 -4.74 3.59
CA GLY A 371 -9.93 -3.79 2.47
C GLY A 371 -8.64 -3.84 1.64
N ARG A 372 -8.06 -2.69 1.28
CA ARG A 372 -6.83 -2.60 0.46
C ARG A 372 -5.60 -3.36 1.03
N ASN A 373 -5.59 -3.75 2.31
CA ASN A 373 -4.53 -4.60 2.88
C ASN A 373 -4.75 -6.12 2.66
N ALA A 374 -5.79 -6.51 1.91
CA ALA A 374 -5.92 -7.85 1.31
C ALA A 374 -5.68 -7.76 -0.21
N TRP A 375 -5.02 -8.77 -0.78
CA TRP A 375 -4.61 -8.79 -2.19
C TRP A 375 -5.79 -8.71 -3.17
N ASN A 376 -6.94 -9.28 -2.81
CA ASN A 376 -8.22 -9.21 -3.53
C ASN A 376 -9.23 -8.25 -2.87
N GLY A 377 -8.75 -7.31 -2.04
CA GLY A 377 -9.57 -6.54 -1.11
C GLY A 377 -10.23 -5.28 -1.66
N ALA A 378 -10.04 -4.96 -2.94
CA ALA A 378 -10.85 -3.99 -3.67
C ALA A 378 -11.67 -4.65 -4.79
N ARG A 379 -11.10 -5.67 -5.45
CA ARG A 379 -11.57 -6.23 -6.72
C ARG A 379 -11.17 -7.69 -6.92
N TYR A 380 -11.96 -8.41 -7.70
CA TYR A 380 -11.74 -9.77 -8.21
C TYR A 380 -12.81 -10.05 -9.28
N HIS A 381 -12.46 -10.43 -10.50
CA HIS A 381 -13.44 -10.56 -11.59
C HIS A 381 -13.45 -11.91 -12.30
N HIS A 382 -12.43 -12.73 -12.06
CA HIS A 382 -12.31 -14.06 -12.64
C HIS A 382 -12.35 -15.18 -11.60
N LEU A 383 -12.96 -16.30 -11.97
CA LEU A 383 -12.96 -17.55 -11.21
C LEU A 383 -13.06 -18.76 -12.16
N ASP A 384 -12.04 -19.61 -12.16
CA ASP A 384 -12.08 -20.96 -12.74
C ASP A 384 -12.14 -21.98 -11.59
N VAL A 385 -13.15 -22.85 -11.58
CA VAL A 385 -13.33 -23.92 -10.59
C VAL A 385 -13.47 -25.27 -11.25
N GLN A 386 -12.72 -26.25 -10.74
CA GLN A 386 -12.65 -27.60 -11.30
C GLN A 386 -12.66 -28.64 -10.19
N GLN A 387 -13.09 -29.86 -10.53
CA GLN A 387 -13.00 -31.01 -9.64
C GLN A 387 -11.75 -31.83 -9.98
N LEU A 388 -10.94 -32.12 -8.98
CA LEU A 388 -9.75 -32.96 -9.10
C LEU A 388 -10.12 -34.45 -9.15
N SER A 389 -9.17 -35.27 -9.58
CA SER A 389 -9.26 -36.75 -9.54
C SER A 389 -9.56 -37.30 -8.15
N SER A 390 -9.16 -36.59 -7.09
CA SER A 390 -9.48 -36.90 -5.68
C SER A 390 -10.93 -36.63 -5.28
N GLY A 391 -11.74 -36.05 -6.17
CA GLY A 391 -13.09 -35.56 -5.88
C GLY A 391 -13.15 -34.21 -5.16
N GLN A 392 -12.00 -33.69 -4.69
CA GLN A 392 -11.89 -32.35 -4.11
C GLN A 392 -12.06 -31.27 -5.18
N TRP A 393 -12.58 -30.11 -4.81
CA TRP A 393 -12.66 -28.94 -5.69
C TRP A 393 -11.47 -28.02 -5.49
N ILE A 394 -10.94 -27.51 -6.59
CA ILE A 394 -9.90 -26.49 -6.69
C ILE A 394 -10.49 -25.26 -7.40
N GLY A 395 -10.02 -24.07 -7.03
CA GLY A 395 -10.44 -22.83 -7.67
C GLY A 395 -9.30 -21.82 -7.75
N VAL A 396 -9.15 -21.15 -8.89
CA VAL A 396 -8.24 -20.03 -9.09
C VAL A 396 -9.04 -18.76 -9.37
N MET A 397 -8.62 -17.66 -8.76
CA MET A 397 -9.31 -16.37 -8.82
C MET A 397 -8.27 -15.25 -8.87
N ASP A 398 -8.50 -14.24 -9.72
CA ASP A 398 -7.71 -13.02 -9.68
C ASP A 398 -8.20 -12.05 -8.60
N GLY A 399 -7.36 -11.09 -8.25
CA GLY A 399 -7.67 -10.14 -7.21
C GLY A 399 -6.72 -8.95 -7.20
N ASP A 400 -7.30 -7.80 -6.91
CA ASP A 400 -6.59 -6.53 -6.78
C ASP A 400 -7.04 -5.76 -5.52
N ARG A 401 -6.10 -5.02 -4.96
CA ARG A 401 -6.20 -4.10 -3.83
C ARG A 401 -6.41 -2.64 -4.27
N VAL A 402 -6.15 -2.35 -5.54
CA VAL A 402 -6.27 -1.03 -6.15
C VAL A 402 -7.59 -0.95 -6.93
N PRO A 403 -8.35 0.17 -6.88
CA PRO A 403 -9.45 0.41 -7.82
C PRO A 403 -8.95 0.84 -9.22
N SER A 404 -9.71 0.55 -10.28
CA SER A 404 -9.38 1.09 -11.61
C SER A 404 -9.38 2.62 -11.59
N GLY A 405 -8.35 3.22 -12.18
CA GLY A 405 -8.12 4.67 -12.23
C GLY A 405 -7.56 5.29 -10.96
N ASP A 406 -7.15 4.52 -9.94
CA ASP A 406 -6.68 5.04 -8.66
C ASP A 406 -5.48 5.99 -8.80
N LEU A 407 -4.51 5.70 -9.67
CA LEU A 407 -3.34 6.57 -9.91
C LEU A 407 -3.75 7.96 -10.45
N VAL A 408 -4.61 8.02 -11.47
CA VAL A 408 -5.15 9.29 -12.00
C VAL A 408 -6.04 9.98 -10.96
N HIS A 409 -6.86 9.23 -10.21
CA HIS A 409 -7.72 9.78 -9.17
C HIS A 409 -6.93 10.42 -8.02
N ARG A 410 -5.88 9.73 -7.55
CA ARG A 410 -4.90 10.23 -6.58
C ARG A 410 -4.25 11.52 -7.08
N PHE A 411 -3.71 11.51 -8.30
CA PHE A 411 -3.07 12.68 -8.90
C PHE A 411 -4.03 13.89 -8.98
N LEU A 412 -5.27 13.69 -9.43
CA LEU A 412 -6.29 14.74 -9.50
C LEU A 412 -6.63 15.32 -8.12
N ILE A 413 -6.79 14.50 -7.08
CA ILE A 413 -7.01 14.97 -5.69
C ILE A 413 -5.78 15.74 -5.17
N GLY A 414 -4.57 15.28 -5.48
CA GLY A 414 -3.32 15.95 -5.14
C GLY A 414 -3.23 17.36 -5.74
N CYS A 415 -3.45 17.45 -7.06
CA CYS A 415 -3.47 18.73 -7.79
C CYS A 415 -4.59 19.66 -7.31
N ALA A 416 -5.80 19.15 -7.07
CA ALA A 416 -6.90 19.94 -6.54
C ALA A 416 -6.58 20.49 -5.14
N SER A 417 -5.96 19.68 -4.28
CA SER A 417 -5.51 20.11 -2.94
C SER A 417 -4.45 21.20 -3.02
N LEU A 418 -3.47 21.07 -3.93
CA LEU A 418 -2.44 22.08 -4.15
C LEU A 418 -3.04 23.40 -4.70
N ALA A 419 -3.99 23.32 -5.63
CA ALA A 419 -4.72 24.48 -6.14
C ALA A 419 -5.54 25.18 -5.03
N SER A 420 -6.14 24.42 -4.10
CA SER A 420 -6.80 24.97 -2.92
C SER A 420 -5.83 25.70 -1.98
N VAL A 421 -4.60 25.20 -1.79
CA VAL A 421 -3.56 25.94 -1.03
C VAL A 421 -3.20 27.24 -1.74
N ALA A 422 -3.02 27.23 -3.06
CA ALA A 422 -2.73 28.45 -3.82
C ALA A 422 -3.85 29.49 -3.69
N ALA A 423 -5.13 29.07 -3.76
CA ALA A 423 -6.28 29.94 -3.52
C ALA A 423 -6.30 30.49 -2.08
N ILE A 424 -5.99 29.67 -1.07
CA ILE A 424 -5.85 30.10 0.33
C ILE A 424 -4.75 31.14 0.49
N VAL A 425 -3.58 30.96 -0.16
CA VAL A 425 -2.48 31.94 -0.12
C VAL A 425 -2.92 33.27 -0.74
N VAL A 426 -3.65 33.28 -1.87
CA VAL A 426 -4.19 34.50 -2.46
C VAL A 426 -5.19 35.20 -1.52
N VAL A 427 -6.11 34.46 -0.90
CA VAL A 427 -7.08 35.00 0.06
C VAL A 427 -6.37 35.56 1.30
N LEU A 428 -5.37 34.85 1.83
CA LEU A 428 -4.54 35.30 2.94
C LEU A 428 -3.77 36.58 2.59
N GLY A 429 -3.19 36.66 1.39
CA GLY A 429 -2.52 37.85 0.88
C GLY A 429 -3.43 39.06 0.74
N LEU A 430 -4.68 38.86 0.32
CA LEU A 430 -5.71 39.91 0.23
C LEU A 430 -6.16 40.38 1.63
N LEU A 431 -6.37 39.47 2.58
CA LEU A 431 -6.73 39.80 3.98
C LEU A 431 -5.58 40.52 4.70
N LEU A 432 -4.34 40.05 4.53
CA LEU A 432 -3.15 40.71 5.06
C LEU A 432 -2.78 41.99 4.30
N GLY A 433 -3.38 42.25 3.13
CA GLY A 433 -3.11 43.42 2.28
C GLY A 433 -1.75 43.39 1.58
N ALA A 434 -1.09 42.23 1.56
CA ALA A 434 0.17 41.97 0.90
C ALA A 434 0.02 41.68 -0.60
N VAL A 435 -1.19 41.32 -1.04
CA VAL A 435 -1.58 41.12 -2.45
C VAL A 435 -2.72 42.07 -2.79
N LYS A 436 -2.70 42.67 -3.98
CA LYS A 436 -3.77 43.49 -4.55
C LYS A 436 -4.09 42.97 -5.95
N CYS A 437 -5.37 42.87 -6.31
CA CYS A 437 -5.74 42.56 -7.69
C CYS A 437 -5.54 43.79 -8.58
N ILE A 438 -4.30 44.00 -9.06
CA ILE A 438 -3.92 45.07 -10.00
C ILE A 438 -3.90 44.50 -11.41
N ILE A 439 -4.63 45.14 -12.33
CA ILE A 439 -4.52 44.86 -13.77
C ILE A 439 -3.49 45.85 -14.35
N PRO A 440 -2.43 45.39 -15.04
CA PRO A 440 -1.46 46.28 -15.66
C PRO A 440 -2.12 47.24 -16.67
N LEU A 441 -1.73 48.52 -16.62
CA LEU A 441 -2.19 49.54 -17.58
C LEU A 441 -1.61 49.31 -18.99
N ASN A 442 -0.47 48.61 -19.11
CA ASN A 442 0.24 48.35 -20.36
C ASN A 442 -0.45 47.34 -21.31
N TRP A 443 -1.69 46.93 -21.06
CA TRP A 443 -2.51 46.29 -22.11
C TRP A 443 -3.05 47.33 -23.12
N CYS A 444 -2.85 48.63 -22.88
CA CYS A 444 -2.92 49.65 -23.91
C CYS A 444 -1.52 49.87 -24.52
N ALA A 445 -1.38 49.65 -25.83
CA ALA A 445 -0.16 50.04 -26.55
C ALA A 445 -0.06 51.57 -26.67
N TYR A 446 1.17 52.09 -26.70
CA TYR A 446 1.46 53.51 -26.66
C TYR A 446 1.57 54.09 -28.09
N TYR A 447 0.57 54.86 -28.52
CA TYR A 447 0.67 55.67 -29.74
C TYR A 447 0.16 57.10 -29.49
N SER A 448 1.10 58.05 -29.49
CA SER A 448 0.83 59.48 -29.52
C SER A 448 1.16 60.00 -30.91
N GLY A 449 0.15 60.27 -31.74
CA GLY A 449 0.37 60.66 -33.13
C GLY A 449 -0.89 60.90 -33.96
N LYS A 450 -1.35 62.16 -33.99
CA LYS A 450 -2.31 62.81 -34.91
C LYS A 450 -3.72 62.18 -35.10
N ARG A 451 -4.70 63.09 -35.28
CA ARG A 451 -6.11 62.78 -35.61
C ARG A 451 -6.26 62.14 -37.00
N SER A 452 -7.09 61.11 -37.09
CA SER A 452 -8.13 60.99 -38.13
C SER A 452 -9.16 59.90 -37.74
N ASP A 453 -10.46 60.19 -37.88
CA ASP A 453 -11.54 59.32 -37.40
C ASP A 453 -11.89 58.18 -38.37
N THR A 454 -11.03 57.16 -38.47
CA THR A 454 -11.25 55.99 -39.36
C THR A 454 -10.60 54.69 -38.83
N LEU A 455 -11.00 54.19 -37.65
CA LEU A 455 -10.61 52.82 -37.22
C LEU A 455 -11.56 52.16 -36.19
N LEU A 456 -12.88 52.21 -36.43
CA LEU A 456 -13.94 51.65 -35.58
C LEU A 456 -14.00 50.10 -35.54
N VAL A 457 -12.87 49.42 -35.75
CA VAL A 457 -12.74 47.95 -35.82
C VAL A 457 -12.03 47.37 -34.59
N TRP A 458 -11.22 48.16 -33.86
CA TRP A 458 -10.46 47.72 -32.67
C TRP A 458 -11.11 48.13 -31.34
N GLU A 459 -12.44 48.10 -31.22
CA GLU A 459 -13.11 48.36 -29.93
C GLU A 459 -13.52 47.07 -29.17
N ARG A 460 -13.59 45.93 -29.87
CA ARG A 460 -14.05 44.64 -29.29
C ARG A 460 -13.15 44.10 -28.18
N SER A 461 -11.90 44.54 -28.09
CA SER A 461 -10.93 44.12 -27.06
C SER A 461 -11.26 44.60 -25.63
N ASN A 462 -12.02 45.70 -25.48
CA ASN A 462 -12.17 46.37 -24.18
C ASN A 462 -13.33 45.85 -23.31
N ALA A 463 -14.28 45.09 -23.87
CA ALA A 463 -15.43 44.57 -23.12
C ALA A 463 -15.02 43.53 -22.04
N PHE A 464 -13.99 42.72 -22.29
CA PHE A 464 -13.45 41.77 -21.31
C PHE A 464 -12.61 42.49 -20.26
N SER A 465 -11.61 43.28 -20.69
CA SER A 465 -10.72 44.06 -19.81
C SER A 465 -11.48 44.94 -18.81
N SER A 466 -12.54 45.64 -19.25
CA SER A 466 -13.37 46.48 -18.38
C SER A 466 -14.23 45.69 -17.38
N LYS A 467 -14.77 44.52 -17.77
CA LYS A 467 -15.47 43.60 -16.85
C LYS A 467 -14.53 43.05 -15.78
N VAL A 468 -13.34 42.57 -16.17
CA VAL A 468 -12.32 42.08 -15.22
C VAL A 468 -11.85 43.22 -14.30
N ARG A 469 -11.65 44.45 -14.81
CA ARG A 469 -11.29 45.62 -13.99
C ARG A 469 -12.38 45.97 -12.95
N ARG A 470 -13.66 45.90 -13.33
CA ARG A 470 -14.78 46.07 -12.39
C ARG A 470 -14.84 44.94 -11.35
N PHE A 471 -14.51 43.70 -11.73
CA PHE A 471 -14.43 42.56 -10.81
C PHE A 471 -13.29 42.72 -9.81
N CYS A 472 -12.05 42.94 -10.25
CA CYS A 472 -10.88 43.17 -9.39
C CYS A 472 -11.09 44.39 -8.46
N GLY A 473 -11.69 45.47 -8.95
CA GLY A 473 -12.04 46.64 -8.13
C GLY A 473 -13.08 46.34 -7.03
N ARG A 474 -14.10 45.53 -7.32
CA ARG A 474 -15.05 45.03 -6.32
C ARG A 474 -14.37 44.12 -5.30
N LEU A 475 -13.50 43.21 -5.75
CA LEU A 475 -12.81 42.22 -4.93
C LEU A 475 -11.83 42.91 -3.95
N ASN A 476 -11.01 43.85 -4.42
CA ASN A 476 -10.14 44.68 -3.57
C ASN A 476 -10.95 45.48 -2.52
N ARG A 477 -12.11 46.04 -2.90
CA ARG A 477 -12.99 46.77 -1.97
C ARG A 477 -13.61 45.83 -0.93
N ALA A 478 -14.03 44.63 -1.32
CA ALA A 478 -14.57 43.62 -0.41
C ALA A 478 -13.51 43.12 0.59
N ALA A 479 -12.29 42.83 0.12
CA ALA A 479 -11.15 42.45 0.97
C ALA A 479 -10.82 43.56 1.99
N SER A 480 -10.81 44.83 1.58
CA SER A 480 -10.62 45.97 2.48
C SER A 480 -11.71 46.07 3.56
N SER A 481 -12.98 45.85 3.19
CA SER A 481 -14.11 45.82 4.15
C SER A 481 -14.00 44.66 5.14
N LEU A 482 -13.63 43.46 4.67
CA LEU A 482 -13.33 42.29 5.51
C LEU A 482 -12.17 42.56 6.48
N ARG A 483 -11.10 43.23 6.02
CA ARG A 483 -9.93 43.62 6.82
C ARG A 483 -10.24 44.66 7.91
N ILE A 484 -11.31 45.45 7.75
CA ILE A 484 -11.83 46.36 8.78
C ILE A 484 -12.66 45.60 9.82
N LYS A 485 -13.48 44.62 9.39
CA LYS A 485 -14.27 43.76 10.31
C LYS A 485 -13.38 42.79 11.10
N ILE A 486 -12.43 42.14 10.45
CA ILE A 486 -11.48 41.19 11.05
C ILE A 486 -10.24 41.97 11.50
N ARG A 487 -10.32 42.59 12.68
CA ARG A 487 -9.15 43.22 13.32
C ARG A 487 -8.10 42.13 13.64
N LEU A 488 -7.08 41.99 12.79
CA LEU A 488 -6.07 40.93 12.84
C LEU A 488 -5.34 40.83 14.20
N ASN A 489 -5.21 41.93 14.94
CA ASN A 489 -4.58 41.96 16.27
C ASN A 489 -5.49 41.46 17.42
N THR A 490 -6.79 41.22 17.18
CA THR A 490 -7.70 40.64 18.18
C THR A 490 -7.55 39.13 18.26
N TRP A 491 -7.98 38.54 19.39
CA TRP A 491 -7.99 37.08 19.56
C TRP A 491 -8.78 36.36 18.45
N ALA A 492 -9.94 36.87 18.06
CA ALA A 492 -10.74 36.33 16.95
C ALA A 492 -10.01 36.44 15.59
N GLY A 493 -9.33 37.57 15.33
CA GLY A 493 -8.51 37.74 14.11
C GLY A 493 -7.34 36.74 14.06
N ARG A 494 -6.66 36.51 15.18
CA ARG A 494 -5.59 35.50 15.31
C ARG A 494 -6.13 34.08 15.15
N LEU A 495 -7.31 33.78 15.70
CA LEU A 495 -7.97 32.47 15.54
C LEU A 495 -8.30 32.19 14.07
N VAL A 496 -8.84 33.16 13.33
CA VAL A 496 -9.10 33.03 11.89
C VAL A 496 -7.81 32.77 11.11
N LEU A 497 -6.71 33.49 11.39
CA LEU A 497 -5.42 33.22 10.76
C LEU A 497 -4.88 31.81 11.09
N ALA A 498 -5.00 31.37 12.34
CA ALA A 498 -4.57 30.04 12.76
C ALA A 498 -5.38 28.92 12.09
N VAL A 499 -6.69 29.09 11.94
CA VAL A 499 -7.55 28.16 11.18
C VAL A 499 -7.16 28.12 9.71
N ILE A 500 -6.98 29.28 9.06
CA ILE A 500 -6.57 29.35 7.64
C ILE A 500 -5.21 28.66 7.43
N PHE A 501 -4.24 28.89 8.31
CA PHE A 501 -2.94 28.22 8.25
C PHE A 501 -3.07 26.70 8.46
N THR A 502 -3.86 26.27 9.45
CA THR A 502 -4.08 24.84 9.74
C THR A 502 -4.72 24.12 8.56
N VAL A 503 -5.72 24.73 7.92
CA VAL A 503 -6.35 24.20 6.70
C VAL A 503 -5.35 24.15 5.54
N GLY A 504 -4.50 25.18 5.37
CA GLY A 504 -3.41 25.17 4.39
C GLY A 504 -2.41 24.01 4.61
N VAL A 505 -2.01 23.77 5.87
CA VAL A 505 -1.12 22.65 6.23
C VAL A 505 -1.79 21.29 5.98
N VAL A 506 -3.07 21.11 6.35
CA VAL A 506 -3.82 19.87 6.07
C VAL A 506 -3.99 19.62 4.57
N LEU A 507 -4.18 20.67 3.76
CA LEU A 507 -4.24 20.54 2.30
C LEU A 507 -2.86 20.26 1.67
N ILE A 508 -1.76 20.76 2.25
CA ILE A 508 -0.40 20.36 1.86
C ILE A 508 -0.15 18.88 2.20
N PHE A 509 -0.50 18.42 3.41
CA PHE A 509 -0.36 17.02 3.79
C PHE A 509 -1.22 16.10 2.91
N THR A 510 -2.46 16.52 2.60
CA THR A 510 -3.33 15.86 1.63
C THR A 510 -2.66 15.79 0.25
N SER A 511 -2.19 16.93 -0.28
CA SER A 511 -1.52 17.01 -1.59
C SER A 511 -0.30 16.08 -1.67
N VAL A 512 0.62 16.20 -0.72
CA VAL A 512 1.85 15.38 -0.69
C VAL A 512 1.54 13.90 -0.48
N LYS A 513 0.52 13.55 0.34
CA LYS A 513 0.06 12.16 0.48
C LYS A 513 -0.51 11.60 -0.82
N TYR A 514 -1.38 12.34 -1.51
CA TYR A 514 -2.02 11.85 -2.73
C TYR A 514 -1.07 11.81 -3.94
N ILE A 515 -0.05 12.66 -4.00
CA ILE A 515 0.94 12.66 -5.09
C ILE A 515 2.04 11.60 -4.85
N TYR A 516 2.52 11.41 -3.61
CA TYR A 516 3.71 10.61 -3.31
C TYR A 516 3.49 9.39 -2.40
N GLY A 517 2.30 9.23 -1.80
CA GLY A 517 2.02 8.22 -0.78
C GLY A 517 1.49 6.87 -1.27
N GLY A 518 1.65 6.56 -2.55
CA GLY A 518 1.18 5.31 -3.18
C GLY A 518 -0.33 5.11 -3.14
N ASN A 519 -0.76 3.89 -3.47
CA ASN A 519 -2.16 3.44 -3.42
C ASN A 519 -2.73 3.30 -1.97
N GLY A 520 -1.90 3.43 -0.94
CA GLY A 520 -2.31 3.35 0.47
C GLY A 520 -2.62 1.94 1.01
N ALA A 521 -2.29 0.89 0.26
CA ALA A 521 -2.22 -0.49 0.76
C ALA A 521 -0.87 -0.73 1.45
N GLU A 522 -0.84 -1.59 2.47
CA GLU A 522 0.39 -2.10 3.06
C GLU A 522 0.75 -3.47 2.44
N GLU A 523 1.85 -3.51 1.70
CA GLU A 523 2.34 -4.72 1.01
C GLU A 523 2.97 -5.72 2.00
N PRO A 524 2.59 -7.00 2.02
CA PRO A 524 3.37 -8.03 2.70
C PRO A 524 4.65 -8.34 1.92
N TYR A 525 5.77 -8.61 2.60
CA TYR A 525 7.03 -8.93 1.93
C TYR A 525 7.06 -10.40 1.43
N PRO A 526 7.23 -10.67 0.12
CA PRO A 526 7.48 -12.02 -0.37
C PRO A 526 8.90 -12.48 0.00
N LEU A 527 9.06 -13.78 0.25
CA LEU A 527 10.38 -14.39 0.41
C LEU A 527 10.48 -15.58 -0.54
N LYS A 528 11.45 -15.52 -1.47
CA LYS A 528 11.58 -16.44 -2.62
C LYS A 528 10.27 -16.54 -3.45
N GLY A 529 9.61 -15.41 -3.68
CA GLY A 529 8.33 -15.34 -4.41
C GLY A 529 7.08 -15.79 -3.62
N SER A 530 7.22 -16.35 -2.42
CA SER A 530 6.08 -16.85 -1.63
C SER A 530 5.65 -15.89 -0.52
N TYR A 531 4.34 -15.75 -0.33
CA TYR A 531 3.73 -15.07 0.82
C TYR A 531 3.35 -16.08 1.92
N SER A 532 3.20 -15.58 3.15
CA SER A 532 2.95 -16.38 4.36
C SER A 532 2.13 -15.56 5.36
N GLN A 533 1.56 -16.19 6.38
CA GLN A 533 0.86 -15.50 7.47
C GLN A 533 1.41 -15.88 8.86
N PHE A 534 1.11 -15.08 9.88
CA PHE A 534 1.48 -15.29 11.28
C PHE A 534 0.33 -14.98 12.25
N THR A 535 0.33 -15.62 13.42
CA THR A 535 -0.57 -15.30 14.54
C THR A 535 0.04 -14.17 15.37
N LEU A 536 -0.76 -13.16 15.70
CA LEU A 536 -0.38 -12.12 16.64
C LEU A 536 -0.80 -12.53 18.05
N LEU A 537 0.10 -12.53 19.02
CA LEU A 537 -0.19 -12.86 20.41
C LEU A 537 0.11 -11.66 21.32
N THR A 538 -0.85 -11.31 22.17
CA THR A 538 -0.70 -10.26 23.18
C THR A 538 -1.24 -10.72 24.53
N MET A 539 -0.67 -10.21 25.62
CA MET A 539 -1.06 -10.57 26.98
C MET A 539 -1.49 -9.33 27.77
N THR A 540 -2.74 -9.31 28.22
CA THR A 540 -3.43 -8.12 28.72
C THR A 540 -4.40 -8.45 29.86
N TYR A 541 -5.06 -7.43 30.42
CA TYR A 541 -5.99 -7.53 31.54
C TYR A 541 -6.95 -6.31 31.60
N ASP A 542 -7.96 -6.39 32.46
CA ASP A 542 -9.08 -5.42 32.56
C ASP A 542 -8.69 -3.93 32.45
N ALA A 543 -7.71 -3.48 33.22
CA ALA A 543 -7.28 -2.08 33.24
C ALA A 543 -6.60 -1.57 31.96
N ARG A 544 -6.32 -2.44 30.97
CA ARG A 544 -5.71 -2.11 29.68
C ARG A 544 -6.67 -2.27 28.48
N LEU A 545 -7.97 -2.49 28.71
CA LEU A 545 -8.96 -2.71 27.65
C LEU A 545 -8.99 -1.61 26.55
N TRP A 546 -8.68 -0.35 26.89
CA TRP A 546 -8.60 0.71 25.88
C TRP A 546 -7.40 0.53 24.93
N ASN A 547 -6.24 0.15 25.46
CA ASN A 547 -5.05 -0.19 24.68
C ASN A 547 -5.35 -1.40 23.77
N LEU A 548 -5.93 -2.48 24.32
CA LEU A 548 -6.36 -3.65 23.53
C LEU A 548 -7.28 -3.29 22.36
N LYS A 549 -8.23 -2.36 22.55
CA LYS A 549 -9.13 -1.93 21.48
C LYS A 549 -8.41 -1.21 20.34
N MET A 550 -7.41 -0.38 20.64
CA MET A 550 -6.57 0.26 19.60
C MET A 550 -5.64 -0.75 18.93
N TYR A 551 -5.02 -1.62 19.73
CA TYR A 551 -4.14 -2.70 19.30
C TYR A 551 -4.84 -3.62 18.28
N VAL A 552 -6.01 -4.17 18.62
CA VAL A 552 -6.79 -5.04 17.72
C VAL A 552 -7.25 -4.28 16.49
N LYS A 553 -7.74 -3.04 16.63
CA LYS A 553 -8.18 -2.22 15.49
C LYS A 553 -7.06 -1.98 14.48
N HIS A 554 -5.85 -1.73 14.96
CA HIS A 554 -4.67 -1.53 14.12
C HIS A 554 -4.17 -2.85 13.52
N TYR A 555 -3.64 -3.75 14.35
CA TYR A 555 -2.88 -4.90 13.85
C TYR A 555 -3.73 -5.95 13.11
N SER A 556 -5.05 -6.03 13.35
CA SER A 556 -5.93 -6.91 12.56
C SER A 556 -5.95 -6.57 11.06
N ARG A 557 -5.55 -5.35 10.70
CA ARG A 557 -5.52 -4.84 9.33
C ARG A 557 -4.14 -4.98 8.68
N CYS A 558 -3.10 -5.37 9.41
CA CYS A 558 -1.80 -5.71 8.83
C CYS A 558 -1.91 -6.98 7.97
N SER A 559 -1.18 -7.01 6.85
CA SER A 559 -1.49 -7.87 5.70
C SER A 559 -1.26 -9.37 5.97
N SER A 560 -0.15 -9.75 6.61
CA SER A 560 0.15 -11.15 6.96
C SER A 560 -0.37 -11.64 8.32
N VAL A 561 -1.13 -10.85 9.08
CA VAL A 561 -1.77 -11.34 10.33
C VAL A 561 -2.94 -12.29 10.01
N LYS A 562 -2.92 -13.54 10.52
CA LYS A 562 -4.00 -14.54 10.34
C LYS A 562 -5.08 -14.46 11.42
N GLU A 563 -4.68 -14.39 12.69
CA GLU A 563 -5.55 -14.24 13.87
C GLU A 563 -4.86 -13.39 14.95
N ILE A 564 -5.63 -12.93 15.94
CA ILE A 564 -5.11 -12.31 17.16
C ILE A 564 -5.51 -13.14 18.39
N VAL A 565 -4.52 -13.67 19.11
CA VAL A 565 -4.68 -14.39 20.38
C VAL A 565 -4.46 -13.44 21.54
N VAL A 566 -5.53 -13.19 22.30
CA VAL A 566 -5.52 -12.31 23.47
C VAL A 566 -5.44 -13.16 24.73
N VAL A 567 -4.24 -13.27 25.30
CA VAL A 567 -3.99 -13.98 26.57
C VAL A 567 -4.47 -13.09 27.72
N TRP A 568 -5.64 -13.41 28.25
CA TRP A 568 -6.34 -12.60 29.24
C TRP A 568 -5.94 -13.03 30.66
N ASN A 569 -5.09 -12.23 31.28
CA ASN A 569 -4.30 -12.62 32.46
C ASN A 569 -4.99 -12.32 33.80
N LYS A 570 -5.90 -11.34 33.82
CA LYS A 570 -6.64 -10.92 35.03
C LYS A 570 -7.92 -10.13 34.66
N GLY A 571 -8.95 -10.27 35.48
CA GLY A 571 -10.17 -9.47 35.39
C GLY A 571 -11.23 -10.06 34.47
N ILE A 572 -12.31 -9.31 34.23
CA ILE A 572 -13.42 -9.76 33.38
C ILE A 572 -13.05 -9.51 31.90
N PRO A 573 -13.01 -10.55 31.05
CA PRO A 573 -12.68 -10.38 29.63
C PRO A 573 -13.77 -9.60 28.87
N PRO A 574 -13.39 -8.82 27.84
CA PRO A 574 -14.35 -8.15 26.96
C PRO A 574 -15.12 -9.16 26.11
N LYS A 575 -16.23 -8.72 25.53
CA LYS A 575 -16.91 -9.48 24.48
C LYS A 575 -16.16 -9.28 23.17
N LEU A 576 -16.20 -10.27 22.27
CA LEU A 576 -15.60 -10.12 20.93
C LEU A 576 -16.26 -8.99 20.12
N SER A 577 -17.52 -8.66 20.40
CA SER A 577 -18.23 -7.48 19.86
C SER A 577 -17.59 -6.14 20.23
N ASP A 578 -16.76 -6.11 21.26
CA ASP A 578 -16.16 -4.88 21.79
C ASP A 578 -14.86 -4.50 21.05
N LEU A 579 -14.42 -5.36 20.11
CA LEU A 579 -13.13 -5.34 19.42
C LEU A 579 -13.31 -5.23 17.89
N ASP A 580 -12.87 -4.10 17.32
CA ASP A 580 -12.99 -3.80 15.88
C ASP A 580 -11.91 -4.52 15.05
N SER A 581 -12.11 -5.81 14.77
CA SER A 581 -11.12 -6.66 14.08
C SER A 581 -11.48 -6.99 12.63
N ALA A 582 -10.48 -6.93 11.76
CA ALA A 582 -10.53 -7.46 10.39
C ALA A 582 -10.15 -8.96 10.27
N VAL A 583 -9.70 -9.60 11.36
CA VAL A 583 -9.35 -11.04 11.44
C VAL A 583 -10.01 -11.72 12.66
N PRO A 584 -10.06 -13.06 12.75
CA PRO A 584 -10.48 -13.75 13.96
C PRO A 584 -9.69 -13.28 15.21
N VAL A 585 -10.41 -13.08 16.31
CA VAL A 585 -9.82 -12.76 17.62
C VAL A 585 -10.26 -13.81 18.63
N ARG A 586 -9.29 -14.37 19.37
CA ARG A 586 -9.49 -15.48 20.30
C ARG A 586 -8.98 -15.08 21.68
N ILE A 587 -9.88 -14.98 22.65
CA ILE A 587 -9.54 -14.63 24.03
C ILE A 587 -9.26 -15.91 24.83
N ARG A 588 -8.00 -16.10 25.24
CA ARG A 588 -7.57 -17.23 26.08
C ARG A 588 -7.50 -16.76 27.53
N VAL A 589 -8.52 -17.08 28.33
CA VAL A 589 -8.60 -16.70 29.75
C VAL A 589 -7.74 -17.62 30.60
N GLU A 590 -6.81 -17.04 31.36
CA GLU A 590 -5.86 -17.77 32.19
C GLU A 590 -6.28 -17.79 33.67
N LYS A 591 -6.04 -18.92 34.36
CA LYS A 591 -6.50 -19.14 35.75
C LYS A 591 -5.71 -18.35 36.80
N LYS A 592 -4.51 -17.89 36.46
CA LYS A 592 -3.56 -17.21 37.36
C LYS A 592 -2.90 -16.07 36.59
N ASN A 593 -2.93 -14.87 37.16
CA ASN A 593 -2.13 -13.74 36.67
C ASN A 593 -0.63 -14.07 36.76
N SER A 594 -0.01 -14.36 35.62
CA SER A 594 1.40 -14.77 35.50
C SER A 594 1.98 -14.25 34.18
N LEU A 595 3.26 -13.88 34.18
CA LEU A 595 3.95 -13.52 32.93
C LEU A 595 4.36 -14.75 32.09
N ASN A 596 4.38 -15.95 32.67
CA ASN A 596 4.64 -17.19 31.94
C ASN A 596 3.57 -17.51 30.88
N ASN A 597 2.36 -16.97 31.04
CA ASN A 597 1.18 -17.34 30.25
C ASN A 597 1.30 -16.97 28.76
N ARG A 598 2.06 -15.94 28.38
CA ARG A 598 2.23 -15.54 26.97
C ARG A 598 2.86 -16.63 26.09
N PHE A 599 3.72 -17.48 26.66
CA PHE A 599 4.36 -18.59 25.95
C PHE A 599 3.68 -19.95 26.13
N ARG A 600 2.48 -19.99 26.74
CA ARG A 600 1.76 -21.25 26.98
C ARG A 600 1.35 -21.89 25.65
N LYS A 601 1.71 -23.18 25.47
CA LYS A 601 1.32 -24.01 24.32
C LYS A 601 -0.16 -23.85 23.99
N ASP A 602 -0.46 -23.73 22.71
CA ASP A 602 -1.80 -23.49 22.19
C ASP A 602 -1.98 -24.21 20.85
N GLU A 603 -2.68 -25.33 20.88
CA GLU A 603 -2.86 -26.23 19.73
C GLU A 603 -3.78 -25.63 18.64
N LEU A 604 -4.43 -24.49 18.92
CA LEU A 604 -5.26 -23.76 17.97
C LEU A 604 -4.45 -22.72 17.16
N ILE A 605 -3.16 -22.52 17.45
CA ILE A 605 -2.28 -21.66 16.64
C ILE A 605 -1.77 -22.49 15.45
N GLU A 606 -2.41 -22.29 14.30
CA GLU A 606 -2.06 -22.99 13.05
C GLU A 606 -0.77 -22.46 12.39
N THR A 607 -0.35 -21.23 12.70
CA THR A 607 0.82 -20.60 12.07
C THR A 607 2.13 -21.04 12.74
N ARG A 608 3.17 -21.18 11.93
CA ARG A 608 4.52 -21.44 12.45
C ARG A 608 5.11 -20.22 13.15
N ALA A 609 4.86 -19.03 12.63
CA ALA A 609 5.26 -17.77 13.25
C ALA A 609 4.20 -17.30 14.27
N VAL A 610 4.66 -16.86 15.44
CA VAL A 610 3.90 -15.99 16.35
C VAL A 610 4.69 -14.71 16.58
N LEU A 611 4.04 -13.57 16.44
CA LEU A 611 4.56 -12.30 16.96
C LEU A 611 4.02 -12.10 18.38
N GLU A 612 4.91 -12.13 19.38
CA GLU A 612 4.61 -11.70 20.74
C GLU A 612 4.79 -10.18 20.80
N LEU A 613 3.77 -9.45 21.25
CA LEU A 613 3.76 -7.99 21.23
C LEU A 613 2.89 -7.45 22.37
N ASP A 614 3.52 -6.68 23.26
CA ASP A 614 2.87 -6.09 24.43
C ASP A 614 1.73 -5.15 24.02
N ASP A 615 0.61 -5.19 24.74
CA ASP A 615 -0.62 -4.47 24.38
C ASP A 615 -0.50 -2.94 24.48
N ASP A 616 0.60 -2.42 25.05
CA ASP A 616 0.94 -1.01 25.10
C ASP A 616 1.92 -0.54 23.99
N ILE A 617 2.34 -1.42 23.08
CA ILE A 617 3.23 -1.08 21.95
C ILE A 617 2.47 -0.93 20.63
N MET A 618 2.59 0.25 20.01
CA MET A 618 2.06 0.56 18.67
C MET A 618 3.21 0.74 17.67
N MET A 619 3.16 0.02 16.54
CA MET A 619 4.14 0.04 15.45
C MET A 619 3.45 0.05 14.08
N THR A 620 4.12 0.50 13.01
CA THR A 620 3.54 0.44 11.65
C THR A 620 3.42 -1.01 11.16
N CYS A 621 2.46 -1.35 10.28
CA CYS A 621 2.44 -2.70 9.73
C CYS A 621 3.69 -2.96 8.88
N ASP A 622 4.22 -1.96 8.18
CA ASP A 622 5.49 -2.03 7.45
C ASP A 622 6.65 -2.51 8.36
N ASP A 623 6.82 -1.96 9.56
CA ASP A 623 7.85 -2.40 10.51
C ASP A 623 7.62 -3.85 10.99
N ILE A 624 6.35 -4.25 11.15
CA ILE A 624 5.93 -5.61 11.55
C ILE A 624 6.22 -6.62 10.43
N GLU A 625 5.88 -6.30 9.18
CA GLU A 625 6.11 -7.12 7.98
C GLU A 625 7.61 -7.27 7.69
N ARG A 626 8.43 -6.22 7.93
CA ARG A 626 9.90 -6.34 7.91
C ARG A 626 10.39 -7.36 8.94
N GLY A 627 9.93 -7.26 10.18
CA GLY A 627 10.25 -8.23 11.24
C GLY A 627 9.87 -9.66 10.87
N PHE A 628 8.70 -9.83 10.26
CA PHE A 628 8.22 -11.14 9.77
C PHE A 628 9.11 -11.69 8.66
N ASN A 629 9.49 -10.88 7.67
CA ASN A 629 10.39 -11.28 6.59
C ASN A 629 11.77 -11.72 7.13
N VAL A 630 12.33 -10.98 8.08
CA VAL A 630 13.61 -11.35 8.73
C VAL A 630 13.46 -12.64 9.53
N TRP A 631 12.35 -12.84 10.25
CA TRP A 631 12.08 -14.12 10.93
C TRP A 631 11.94 -15.29 9.95
N ARG A 632 11.27 -15.11 8.80
CA ARG A 632 11.15 -16.17 7.79
C ARG A 632 12.48 -16.59 7.17
N GLN A 633 13.52 -15.74 7.23
CA GLN A 633 14.90 -16.10 6.84
C GLN A 633 15.60 -16.95 7.91
N HIS A 634 15.27 -16.73 9.20
CA HIS A 634 15.93 -17.32 10.36
C HIS A 634 14.91 -17.75 11.45
N PRO A 635 14.02 -18.72 11.16
CA PRO A 635 12.95 -19.12 12.09
C PRO A 635 13.48 -19.79 13.36
N GLU A 636 14.77 -20.17 13.40
CA GLU A 636 15.47 -20.68 14.57
C GLU A 636 15.83 -19.60 15.62
N ARG A 637 15.56 -18.32 15.34
CA ARG A 637 15.94 -17.17 16.19
C ARG A 637 14.75 -16.44 16.80
N ILE A 638 15.02 -15.72 17.88
CA ILE A 638 14.16 -14.64 18.36
C ILE A 638 14.48 -13.40 17.52
N VAL A 639 13.54 -12.95 16.69
CA VAL A 639 13.72 -11.79 15.80
C VAL A 639 12.83 -10.65 16.29
N GLY A 640 13.39 -9.50 16.65
CA GLY A 640 12.55 -8.45 17.26
C GLY A 640 13.19 -7.08 17.43
N PHE A 641 12.42 -6.19 18.05
CA PHE A 641 12.60 -4.74 17.94
C PHE A 641 13.27 -4.08 19.16
N TYR A 642 13.56 -4.86 20.21
CA TYR A 642 14.06 -4.34 21.49
C TYR A 642 15.36 -5.03 21.98
N PRO A 643 16.53 -4.62 21.46
CA PRO A 643 17.81 -5.26 21.74
C PRO A 643 18.39 -4.83 23.10
N ARG A 644 19.06 -5.77 23.77
CA ARG A 644 19.71 -5.60 25.06
C ARG A 644 21.12 -6.21 25.03
N LEU A 645 21.99 -5.70 25.88
CA LEU A 645 23.36 -6.20 26.02
C LEU A 645 23.61 -6.65 27.47
N ILE A 646 23.93 -7.92 27.62
CA ILE A 646 24.22 -8.61 28.88
C ILE A 646 25.72 -8.84 28.96
N SER A 647 26.39 -8.14 29.88
CA SER A 647 27.85 -8.17 30.01
C SER A 647 28.32 -7.89 31.46
N GLY A 648 29.62 -8.13 31.68
CA GLY A 648 30.32 -7.88 32.95
C GLY A 648 30.25 -9.05 33.93
N SER A 649 31.07 -8.99 34.98
CA SER A 649 30.99 -9.87 36.15
C SER A 649 30.84 -9.01 37.41
N PRO A 650 29.77 -9.16 38.21
CA PRO A 650 28.56 -9.93 37.90
C PRO A 650 27.81 -9.34 36.68
N LEU A 651 27.01 -10.19 36.02
CA LEU A 651 26.20 -9.84 34.85
C LEU A 651 25.22 -8.70 35.18
N LYS A 652 25.06 -7.74 34.26
CA LYS A 652 24.17 -6.57 34.42
C LYS A 652 23.27 -6.39 33.21
N TYR A 653 21.99 -6.12 33.49
CA TYR A 653 21.00 -5.78 32.45
C TYR A 653 21.24 -4.37 31.91
N ARG A 654 21.21 -4.21 30.57
CA ARG A 654 21.44 -2.93 29.88
C ARG A 654 20.50 -2.75 28.69
N GLY A 655 19.91 -1.56 28.59
CA GLY A 655 19.04 -1.15 27.49
C GLY A 655 19.79 -0.76 26.20
N GLU A 656 19.04 -0.57 25.13
CA GLU A 656 19.52 -0.33 23.77
C GLU A 656 20.58 0.78 23.64
N LYS A 657 20.41 1.93 24.31
CA LYS A 657 21.40 3.03 24.28
C LYS A 657 22.80 2.60 24.73
N TYR A 658 22.89 1.61 25.62
CA TYR A 658 24.16 1.00 26.02
C TYR A 658 24.62 -0.05 24.99
N ALA A 659 23.72 -0.91 24.51
CA ALA A 659 24.01 -1.90 23.46
C ALA A 659 24.63 -1.25 22.20
N ARG A 660 23.97 -0.22 21.66
CA ARG A 660 24.44 0.56 20.49
C ARG A 660 25.79 1.24 20.76
N LYS A 661 26.01 1.83 21.96
CA LYS A 661 27.34 2.40 22.33
C LYS A 661 28.46 1.36 22.32
N HIS A 662 28.16 0.09 22.60
CA HIS A 662 29.16 -1.00 22.62
C HIS A 662 29.06 -1.89 21.37
N LYS A 663 28.43 -1.39 20.30
CA LYS A 663 28.26 -2.04 18.99
C LYS A 663 27.78 -3.51 19.07
N GLY A 664 26.75 -3.80 19.88
CA GLY A 664 26.08 -5.09 19.78
C GLY A 664 25.11 -5.42 20.90
N TYR A 665 24.46 -6.58 20.75
CA TYR A 665 23.39 -7.11 21.60
C TYR A 665 23.55 -8.64 21.72
N ASN A 666 22.92 -9.24 22.72
CA ASN A 666 22.89 -10.70 22.91
C ASN A 666 21.56 -11.20 23.52
N MET A 667 20.53 -10.35 23.46
CA MET A 667 19.20 -10.62 23.98
C MET A 667 18.19 -9.68 23.31
N ILE A 668 17.02 -10.21 22.92
CA ILE A 668 15.89 -9.45 22.34
C ILE A 668 14.70 -9.62 23.29
N LEU A 669 14.02 -8.52 23.67
CA LEU A 669 12.82 -8.65 24.50
C LEU A 669 11.64 -9.18 23.66
N THR A 670 10.90 -10.13 24.20
CA THR A 670 9.83 -10.80 23.46
C THR A 670 8.61 -9.93 23.23
N GLY A 671 8.35 -8.93 24.09
CA GLY A 671 7.21 -8.00 23.99
C GLY A 671 7.20 -7.12 22.73
N ALA A 672 8.14 -7.32 21.81
CA ALA A 672 7.97 -7.05 20.38
C ALA A 672 8.94 -7.97 19.59
N ALA A 673 8.61 -9.26 19.44
CA ALA A 673 9.43 -10.24 18.73
C ALA A 673 8.66 -11.41 18.10
N PHE A 674 9.10 -11.83 16.91
CA PHE A 674 8.70 -13.05 16.24
C PHE A 674 9.42 -14.27 16.81
N LEU A 675 8.65 -15.36 16.95
CA LEU A 675 9.03 -16.65 17.52
C LEU A 675 8.45 -17.78 16.65
N ASP A 676 9.15 -18.92 16.60
CA ASP A 676 8.55 -20.18 16.14
C ASP A 676 7.62 -20.72 17.23
N SER A 677 6.33 -20.84 16.93
CA SER A 677 5.25 -21.14 17.88
C SER A 677 5.41 -22.52 18.54
N LYS A 678 6.05 -23.46 17.86
CA LYS A 678 6.37 -24.78 18.41
C LYS A 678 7.66 -24.69 19.21
N LEU A 679 8.78 -24.35 18.56
CA LEU A 679 10.09 -24.33 19.21
C LEU A 679 10.11 -23.49 20.50
N ALA A 680 9.56 -22.27 20.48
CA ALA A 680 9.58 -21.39 21.63
C ALA A 680 8.71 -21.90 22.78
N PHE A 681 7.47 -22.31 22.51
CA PHE A 681 6.51 -22.66 23.56
C PHE A 681 6.78 -24.07 24.12
N GLU A 682 7.29 -24.99 23.31
CA GLU A 682 7.76 -26.30 23.78
C GLU A 682 9.01 -26.16 24.67
N MET A 683 9.99 -25.36 24.24
CA MET A 683 11.20 -25.09 25.02
C MET A 683 10.90 -24.35 26.33
N TYR A 684 10.00 -23.35 26.31
CA TYR A 684 9.64 -22.58 27.50
C TYR A 684 8.82 -23.39 28.51
N TRP A 685 7.97 -24.34 28.08
CA TRP A 685 7.13 -25.14 28.98
C TRP A 685 7.66 -26.54 29.32
N GLY A 686 8.73 -27.02 28.67
CA GLY A 686 9.44 -28.23 29.06
C GLY A 686 10.00 -28.20 30.49
N GLU A 687 10.31 -29.36 31.06
CA GLU A 687 10.74 -29.46 32.47
C GLU A 687 12.07 -28.71 32.76
N GLY A 688 13.01 -28.65 31.81
CA GLY A 688 14.27 -27.91 31.99
C GLY A 688 14.08 -26.40 32.25
N ALA A 689 12.97 -25.81 31.78
CA ALA A 689 12.63 -24.42 32.00
C ALA A 689 11.85 -24.15 33.32
N LYS A 690 11.43 -25.20 34.05
CA LYS A 690 10.51 -25.12 35.19
C LYS A 690 11.00 -24.26 36.34
N ALA A 691 12.22 -24.47 36.81
CA ALA A 691 12.85 -23.64 37.85
C ALA A 691 12.99 -22.18 37.40
N GLY A 692 13.17 -21.94 36.10
CA GLY A 692 13.10 -20.62 35.48
C GLY A 692 11.71 -20.01 35.61
N ARG A 693 10.65 -20.73 35.20
CA ARG A 693 9.25 -20.27 35.28
C ARG A 693 8.82 -19.94 36.72
N GLU A 694 9.31 -20.69 37.70
CA GLU A 694 9.08 -20.44 39.13
C GLU A 694 9.75 -19.14 39.61
N LEU A 695 10.95 -18.81 39.13
CA LEU A 695 11.56 -17.50 39.38
C LEU A 695 10.83 -16.36 38.67
N VAL A 696 10.32 -16.59 37.45
CA VAL A 696 9.50 -15.61 36.71
C VAL A 696 8.22 -15.27 37.49
N ASP A 697 7.53 -16.28 38.03
CA ASP A 697 6.37 -16.08 38.90
C ASP A 697 6.73 -15.36 40.22
N LYS A 698 7.87 -15.73 40.83
CA LYS A 698 8.35 -15.16 42.10
C LYS A 698 8.74 -13.68 41.99
N TYR A 699 9.29 -13.26 40.86
CA TYR A 699 9.70 -11.87 40.61
C TYR A 699 8.68 -11.06 39.81
N PHE A 700 7.65 -11.71 39.24
CA PHE A 700 6.70 -11.14 38.27
C PHE A 700 7.43 -10.37 37.15
N ASN A 701 8.46 -11.01 36.58
CA ASN A 701 9.41 -10.41 35.64
C ASN A 701 10.28 -11.51 34.97
N CYS A 702 11.08 -11.13 33.98
CA CYS A 702 12.16 -11.95 33.40
C CYS A 702 11.72 -13.17 32.55
N GLU A 703 10.45 -13.24 32.17
CA GLU A 703 9.91 -14.18 31.17
C GLU A 703 10.67 -14.08 29.82
N ASP A 704 10.91 -12.86 29.33
CA ASP A 704 11.68 -12.62 28.11
C ASP A 704 13.16 -13.00 28.25
N VAL A 705 13.78 -12.67 29.38
CA VAL A 705 15.15 -13.04 29.73
C VAL A 705 15.30 -14.56 29.77
N LEU A 706 14.34 -15.28 30.36
CA LEU A 706 14.35 -16.75 30.44
C LEU A 706 14.32 -17.37 29.04
N LEU A 707 13.41 -16.94 28.16
CA LEU A 707 13.33 -17.49 26.80
C LEU A 707 14.66 -17.32 26.02
N ASN A 708 15.32 -16.15 26.18
CA ASN A 708 16.61 -15.90 25.55
C ASN A 708 17.73 -16.82 26.09
N TYR A 709 17.76 -17.13 27.39
CA TYR A 709 18.68 -18.14 27.94
C TYR A 709 18.39 -19.54 27.41
N LEU A 710 17.12 -19.94 27.28
CA LEU A 710 16.76 -21.25 26.76
C LEU A 710 17.20 -21.42 25.30
N TYR A 711 16.93 -20.43 24.43
CA TYR A 711 17.43 -20.41 23.05
C TYR A 711 18.96 -20.49 22.99
N ALA A 712 19.65 -19.71 23.85
CA ALA A 712 21.12 -19.70 23.95
C ALA A 712 21.73 -20.96 24.59
N ASN A 713 20.93 -21.82 25.21
CA ASN A 713 21.35 -23.13 25.69
C ASN A 713 21.10 -24.21 24.62
N ALA A 714 20.02 -24.07 23.83
CA ALA A 714 19.60 -25.03 22.82
C ALA A 714 20.39 -24.98 21.49
N SER A 715 21.03 -23.86 21.14
CA SER A 715 21.75 -23.68 19.88
C SER A 715 23.23 -23.34 20.06
N THR A 716 24.09 -23.72 19.12
CA THR A 716 25.50 -23.27 19.04
C THR A 716 25.70 -22.00 18.19
N SER A 717 24.69 -21.57 17.43
CA SER A 717 24.75 -20.41 16.53
C SER A 717 24.27 -19.10 17.19
N GLY A 718 24.10 -18.04 16.38
CA GLY A 718 23.43 -16.81 16.78
C GLY A 718 21.92 -17.04 16.96
N THR A 719 21.39 -16.70 18.12
CA THR A 719 20.02 -17.02 18.54
C THR A 719 19.05 -15.84 18.53
N VAL A 720 19.57 -14.63 18.27
CA VAL A 720 18.84 -13.36 18.31
C VAL A 720 19.19 -12.50 17.11
N GLU A 721 18.18 -11.88 16.53
CA GLU A 721 18.28 -10.95 15.40
C GLU A 721 17.55 -9.65 15.74
N TYR A 722 18.17 -8.51 15.46
CA TYR A 722 17.54 -7.19 15.65
C TYR A 722 16.96 -6.66 14.34
N VAL A 723 15.76 -6.10 14.43
CA VAL A 723 15.16 -5.24 13.39
C VAL A 723 14.83 -3.90 14.03
N ARG A 724 15.25 -2.80 13.42
CA ARG A 724 14.92 -1.45 13.87
C ARG A 724 13.51 -1.06 13.42
N PRO A 725 12.61 -0.70 14.35
CA PRO A 725 11.36 -0.06 13.97
C PRO A 725 11.64 1.36 13.47
N THR A 726 11.02 1.71 12.35
CA THR A 726 10.97 3.08 11.82
C THR A 726 10.21 3.98 12.79
N TRP A 727 9.12 3.45 13.36
CA TRP A 727 8.30 4.12 14.37
C TRP A 727 7.74 3.12 15.38
N ALA A 728 7.84 3.46 16.67
CA ALA A 728 7.20 2.71 17.75
C ALA A 728 6.75 3.66 18.87
N ILE A 729 5.46 3.63 19.23
CA ILE A 729 4.93 4.32 20.40
C ILE A 729 4.66 3.32 21.53
N ASP A 730 5.42 3.49 22.60
CA ASP A 730 5.15 2.94 23.93
C ASP A 730 4.06 3.80 24.60
N THR A 731 2.83 3.30 24.58
CA THR A 731 1.65 3.93 25.18
C THR A 731 1.57 3.75 26.70
N SER A 732 2.42 2.90 27.28
CA SER A 732 2.46 2.63 28.73
C SER A 732 2.75 3.91 29.53
N LYS A 733 3.52 4.83 28.92
CA LYS A 733 3.85 6.17 29.40
C LYS A 733 2.65 7.10 29.62
N PHE A 734 1.52 6.84 28.95
CA PHE A 734 0.27 7.58 29.14
C PHE A 734 -0.68 6.89 30.15
N SER A 735 -0.29 5.75 30.73
CA SER A 735 -1.17 4.87 31.49
C SER A 735 -0.89 4.80 32.99
N GLY A 736 -1.88 4.36 33.75
CA GLY A 736 -1.77 4.00 35.17
C GLY A 736 -0.92 2.75 35.46
N ALA A 737 -0.45 2.02 34.44
CA ALA A 737 -0.42 0.55 34.48
C ALA A 737 0.90 -0.11 34.02
N ALA A 738 2.03 0.61 33.98
CA ALA A 738 3.30 0.08 33.47
C ALA A 738 4.18 -0.57 34.56
N ILE A 739 4.62 -1.82 34.34
CA ILE A 739 5.48 -2.59 35.27
C ILE A 739 6.90 -1.99 35.38
N SER A 740 7.38 -1.35 34.32
CA SER A 740 8.73 -0.77 34.19
C SER A 740 8.92 0.59 34.87
N ARG A 741 7.87 1.17 35.48
CA ARG A 741 7.81 2.55 36.03
C ARG A 741 9.04 2.98 36.85
N ASN A 742 9.52 2.12 37.76
CA ASN A 742 10.81 2.33 38.41
C ASN A 742 11.88 1.53 37.67
N THR A 743 12.45 2.15 36.62
CA THR A 743 13.46 1.54 35.75
C THR A 743 14.66 0.99 36.52
N GLN A 744 15.08 1.64 37.61
CA GLN A 744 16.22 1.19 38.41
C GLN A 744 15.91 -0.11 39.17
N VAL A 745 14.75 -0.18 39.83
CA VAL A 745 14.29 -1.40 40.53
C VAL A 745 14.04 -2.54 39.53
N HIS A 746 13.38 -2.24 38.40
CA HIS A 746 13.13 -3.20 37.34
C HIS A 746 14.45 -3.76 36.75
N TYR A 747 15.45 -2.91 36.50
CA TYR A 747 16.77 -3.34 36.01
C TYR A 747 17.56 -4.11 37.07
N LYS A 748 17.37 -3.83 38.37
CA LYS A 748 17.95 -4.61 39.48
C LYS A 748 17.35 -6.02 39.53
N ILE A 749 16.02 -6.14 39.46
CA ILE A 749 15.33 -7.44 39.39
C ILE A 749 15.81 -8.24 38.19
N ARG A 750 15.80 -7.65 36.98
CA ARG A 750 16.31 -8.33 35.78
C ARG A 750 17.79 -8.71 35.90
N SER A 751 18.63 -7.90 36.53
CA SER A 751 20.04 -8.26 36.76
C SER A 751 20.22 -9.42 37.74
N ASN A 752 19.31 -9.61 38.71
CA ASN A 752 19.30 -10.79 39.57
C ASN A 752 18.86 -12.04 38.79
N CYS A 753 17.86 -11.92 37.91
CA CYS A 753 17.44 -13.00 37.02
C CYS A 753 18.60 -13.47 36.12
N LEU A 754 19.40 -12.54 35.57
CA LEU A 754 20.58 -12.89 34.77
C LEU A 754 21.57 -13.79 35.51
N GLN A 755 21.78 -13.56 36.80
CA GLN A 755 22.69 -14.38 37.62
C GLN A 755 22.12 -15.78 37.79
N LYS A 756 20.86 -15.89 38.23
CA LYS A 756 20.20 -17.19 38.46
C LYS A 756 20.01 -18.01 37.19
N PHE A 757 19.67 -17.39 36.07
CA PHE A 757 19.57 -18.09 34.79
C PHE A 757 20.96 -18.44 34.22
N SER A 758 22.02 -17.66 34.49
CA SER A 758 23.38 -18.04 34.10
C SER A 758 23.97 -19.17 34.96
N GLU A 759 23.45 -19.40 36.17
CA GLU A 759 23.73 -20.60 36.97
C GLU A 759 23.02 -21.85 36.41
N MET A 760 21.82 -21.70 35.83
CA MET A 760 21.00 -22.80 35.33
C MET A 760 21.30 -23.21 33.87
N TYR A 761 21.64 -22.24 33.00
CA TYR A 761 21.60 -22.39 31.54
C TYR A 761 22.88 -21.93 30.82
N GLY A 762 23.98 -21.73 31.55
CA GLY A 762 25.22 -21.17 31.00
C GLY A 762 25.11 -19.67 30.68
N SER A 763 26.15 -19.06 30.09
CA SER A 763 26.24 -17.59 30.00
C SER A 763 25.93 -17.01 28.61
N LEU A 764 24.97 -16.08 28.55
CA LEU A 764 24.70 -15.24 27.36
C LEU A 764 25.88 -14.32 26.97
N SER A 765 26.81 -14.04 27.88
CA SER A 765 27.83 -12.98 27.73
C SER A 765 28.75 -13.13 26.52
N ARG A 766 28.92 -14.34 25.99
CA ARG A 766 29.78 -14.64 24.83
C ARG A 766 29.06 -14.61 23.47
N ARG A 767 27.72 -14.54 23.44
CA ARG A 767 26.90 -14.61 22.21
C ARG A 767 26.52 -13.22 21.68
N LYS A 768 27.52 -12.37 21.45
CA LYS A 768 27.32 -10.99 20.97
C LYS A 768 27.04 -10.98 19.46
N SER A 769 25.81 -10.63 19.06
CA SER A 769 25.47 -10.15 17.73
C SER A 769 25.87 -8.67 17.58
N GLU A 770 26.24 -8.26 16.37
CA GLU A 770 26.57 -6.85 16.06
C GLU A 770 25.38 -6.13 15.43
N PHE A 771 25.43 -4.79 15.38
CA PHE A 771 24.53 -3.95 14.58
C PHE A 771 25.24 -3.55 13.27
N ASP A 772 24.48 -3.14 12.25
CA ASP A 772 24.99 -2.78 10.92
C ASP A 772 25.59 -4.02 10.20
N GLY A 773 24.93 -5.16 10.38
CA GLY A 773 25.30 -6.44 9.79
C GLY A 773 24.44 -6.87 8.59
N ARG A 774 23.28 -6.25 8.38
CA ARG A 774 22.32 -6.67 7.35
C ARG A 774 22.43 -5.86 6.06
N LYS A 775 22.39 -6.55 4.92
CA LYS A 775 22.41 -5.93 3.58
C LYS A 775 21.16 -5.09 3.27
N ASP A 776 20.07 -5.28 4.01
CA ASP A 776 18.85 -4.47 3.92
C ASP A 776 18.91 -3.19 4.77
N GLY A 777 19.94 -3.01 5.60
CA GLY A 777 20.06 -1.87 6.51
C GLY A 777 18.96 -1.79 7.57
N TRP A 778 18.18 -2.87 7.78
CA TRP A 778 17.07 -2.88 8.72
C TRP A 778 17.51 -3.01 10.19
N ASP A 779 18.81 -3.14 10.49
CA ASP A 779 19.38 -3.22 11.85
C ASP A 779 20.23 -1.99 12.27
N LEU A 780 20.39 -1.00 11.37
CA LEU A 780 21.17 0.24 11.56
C LEU A 780 20.75 1.11 12.75
#